data_AF-A0A7C3KUI3-F1
#
_entry.id   AF-A0A7C3KUI3-F1
#
_cell.length_a   1.000
_cell.length_b   1.000
_cell.length_c   1.000
_cell.angle_alpha   90.00
_cell.angle_beta   90.00
_cell.angle_gamma   90.00
#
_symmetry.space_group_name_H-M   'P 1'
#
loop_
_entity.id
_entity.type
_entity.pdbx_description
1 polymer ?
#
loop_
_entity_poly.entity_id
_entity_poly.type
_entity_poly.pdbx_seq_one_letter_code
_entity_poly.pdbx_strand_id
1 'polypeptide(L)'
;MTASSRYLQRFVLTAAACLGPAMMAEEPPDPAALEKAFEPEVRPLLEKYCFQCHSEERTEADIDLAAFTSVAAVRKQVRTWQKVSEMLTSGQMPPKRAEQPTDAERARLGAWVQGFLAAEAQARAGDPGRVVLRRLSNAEYTYTVRDLTGIDSLDPAREFPVDGAAGEGFTNTGDALVMSPGLLAKYFEAAKEVANHAVLLPAGLRFSPSTTRRDWTNEVLARIRGFYRRFTSHTGGERVNLQGIVFETNQGGRLPIEQYLRATLAEREAIQSGQKTIEEAARERGLSAKYLRTLWALLADGAASHPSLVLDELRARWKNARAEDAGQLAAHVGRWQQALWKFNPVGHIGRADGPKSWQEAVSPVRSRQEFKVKLPSPEAGQDVALYLAVGDAGDGGDGDFIVWERPRLTAPGRPDLLLRDVDAVAKQLGSWRQRLFRSTARCLGAGAEAAAASGPVDVKALASQHGVDADCLSAWLDHLGIASGAAALLGPLMDRKVDSSAGYDFVKGWVGDDALSVVASSSDQHVRIPGNMKPHSVAVHPAPSRSVAVGWRSPVAAVVSASGLVQHAHPECGNGVLWTLELRRGKTRERLATGTSQGAKEIPFGPLEKLGVRAGDVVALVINPRDGNHSCDLTAIDLTVSDGSRAWSLARDVSPDILAGNPHADGFGNAGVWHFFSEPAAGASGPVIPVGSLLSRWQSESDPGAKAKLAGELQDLLVNGAAALPPESSDAVLYRQIGSSTGTMLSAALRNLTPGSADSPESFSVQAPSVLEFRIPADLCAGAELVVAGTLEAERGKEGSACLHVGTEKPPLDGGLTPAAPVLVQEKSEARKRIELGFDAFRQLFPVALCYPQIVPVDEVVTLTLYYREDEPLRRLLLEDRETAELDRLW
;
A
#
# COMPACT_ATOMS: atom_id res chain seq x y z
N MET A 1 17.11 -19.40 28.88
CA MET A 1 17.22 -20.88 28.78
C MET A 1 18.45 -21.21 27.97
N THR A 2 19.52 -21.49 28.70
CA THR A 2 20.86 -21.88 28.24
C THR A 2 20.91 -23.41 28.11
N ALA A 3 21.53 -23.93 27.05
CA ALA A 3 21.98 -25.31 27.00
C ALA A 3 23.41 -25.32 26.47
N SER A 4 24.32 -25.45 27.42
CA SER A 4 25.77 -25.40 27.29
C SER A 4 26.37 -26.69 26.75
N SER A 5 27.43 -26.51 25.98
CA SER A 5 28.72 -27.20 26.12
C SER A 5 28.82 -28.16 27.30
N ARG A 6 28.95 -29.45 27.00
CA ARG A 6 29.44 -30.50 27.88
C ARG A 6 30.27 -31.44 27.03
N TYR A 7 31.57 -31.43 27.24
CA TYR A 7 32.45 -32.59 27.38
C TYR A 7 33.88 -32.05 27.42
N LEU A 8 34.32 -31.64 28.60
CA LEU A 8 35.69 -31.81 29.08
C LEU A 8 35.75 -31.29 30.52
N GLN A 9 35.60 -32.20 31.48
CA GLN A 9 36.10 -31.91 32.82
C GLN A 9 36.45 -33.20 33.55
N ARG A 10 37.56 -33.11 34.27
CA ARG A 10 38.10 -34.00 35.30
C ARG A 10 39.06 -35.07 34.79
N PHE A 11 40.36 -34.78 34.93
CA PHE A 11 41.15 -35.41 35.99
C PHE A 11 42.36 -34.51 36.31
N VAL A 12 42.32 -33.87 37.49
CA VAL A 12 43.52 -33.39 38.19
C VAL A 12 43.93 -34.53 39.10
N LEU A 13 45.11 -35.09 38.85
CA LEU A 13 45.78 -36.00 39.78
C LEU A 13 47.25 -35.59 39.81
N THR A 14 47.61 -34.94 40.91
CA THR A 14 48.97 -34.72 41.39
C THR A 14 49.60 -36.09 41.62
N ALA A 15 50.59 -36.45 40.80
CA ALA A 15 51.46 -37.60 41.06
C ALA A 15 52.91 -37.11 41.04
N ALA A 16 53.56 -37.38 42.16
CA ALA A 16 54.89 -36.99 42.52
C ALA A 16 55.96 -37.50 41.56
N ALA A 17 57.09 -36.79 41.59
CA ALA A 17 58.42 -37.22 41.16
C ALA A 17 58.63 -38.75 41.20
N CYS A 18 58.65 -39.35 40.00
CA CYS A 18 59.51 -40.48 39.70
C CYS A 18 60.48 -40.01 38.63
N LEU A 19 61.54 -39.32 39.07
CA LEU A 19 62.82 -39.32 38.37
C LEU A 19 63.32 -40.78 38.36
N GLY A 20 62.76 -41.59 37.47
CA GLY A 20 63.50 -42.76 36.98
C GLY A 20 64.76 -42.21 36.30
N PRO A 21 65.92 -42.84 36.45
CA PRO A 21 67.07 -42.44 35.65
C PRO A 21 66.60 -42.48 34.20
N ALA A 22 66.63 -41.33 33.54
CA ALA A 22 66.58 -41.30 32.10
C ALA A 22 67.59 -42.35 31.67
N MET A 23 67.14 -43.39 30.96
CA MET A 23 68.03 -44.10 30.07
C MET A 23 68.51 -43.01 29.12
N MET A 24 69.62 -42.36 29.51
CA MET A 24 70.38 -41.51 28.63
C MET A 24 70.65 -42.43 27.44
N ALA A 25 69.96 -42.15 26.32
CA ALA A 25 70.42 -42.66 25.06
C ALA A 25 71.88 -42.24 25.00
N GLU A 26 72.78 -43.23 25.04
CA GLU A 26 74.21 -42.99 25.08
C GLU A 26 74.53 -42.12 23.88
N GLU A 27 74.98 -40.89 24.15
CA GLU A 27 75.25 -39.90 23.12
C GLU A 27 76.25 -40.55 22.16
N PRO A 28 75.96 -40.59 20.84
CA PRO A 28 76.78 -41.36 19.91
C PRO A 28 78.24 -40.90 20.06
N PRO A 29 79.19 -41.84 20.22
CA PRO A 29 80.56 -41.50 20.57
C PRO A 29 81.16 -40.53 19.56
N ASP A 30 81.95 -39.58 20.07
CA ASP A 30 82.61 -38.55 19.27
C ASP A 30 83.31 -39.19 18.05
N PRO A 31 82.97 -38.77 16.81
CA PRO A 31 83.62 -39.26 15.60
C PRO A 31 85.14 -39.21 15.65
N ALA A 32 85.72 -38.19 16.32
CA ALA A 32 87.17 -38.09 16.49
C ALA A 32 87.73 -39.12 17.47
N ALA A 33 86.96 -39.55 18.47
CA ALA A 33 87.32 -40.63 19.38
C ALA A 33 87.25 -42.00 18.67
N LEU A 34 86.22 -42.23 17.86
CA LEU A 34 86.10 -43.44 17.03
C LEU A 34 87.24 -43.55 16.02
N GLU A 35 87.66 -42.44 15.42
CA GLU A 35 88.79 -42.40 14.48
C GLU A 35 90.13 -42.69 15.16
N LYS A 36 90.37 -42.13 16.36
CA LYS A 36 91.58 -42.41 17.15
C LYS A 36 91.65 -43.85 17.68
N ALA A 37 90.51 -44.46 17.99
CA ALA A 37 90.45 -45.82 18.52
C ALA A 37 90.58 -46.92 17.45
N PHE A 38 90.28 -46.59 16.17
CA PHE A 38 90.23 -47.60 15.11
C PHE A 38 91.56 -48.36 14.92
N GLU A 39 92.66 -47.63 14.71
CA GLU A 39 93.98 -48.22 14.45
C GLU A 39 94.58 -48.98 15.66
N PRO A 40 94.57 -48.44 16.90
CA PRO A 40 95.16 -49.14 18.05
C PRO A 40 94.26 -50.18 18.71
N GLU A 41 92.92 -50.09 18.59
CA GLU A 41 92.00 -50.93 19.37
C GLU A 41 91.11 -51.85 18.54
N VAL A 42 90.81 -51.49 17.29
CA VAL A 42 89.83 -52.23 16.44
C VAL A 42 90.56 -53.04 15.37
N ARG A 43 91.48 -52.41 14.65
CA ARG A 43 92.24 -53.05 13.57
C ARG A 43 93.03 -54.28 14.03
N PRO A 44 93.72 -54.30 15.18
CA PRO A 44 94.42 -55.49 15.64
C PRO A 44 93.47 -56.66 15.94
N LEU A 45 92.24 -56.37 16.36
CA LEU A 45 91.20 -57.40 16.57
C LEU A 45 90.68 -57.95 15.24
N LEU A 46 90.53 -57.10 14.22
CA LEU A 46 90.18 -57.54 12.87
C LEU A 46 91.31 -58.37 12.24
N GLU A 47 92.56 -57.97 12.41
CA GLU A 47 93.75 -58.72 11.98
C GLU A 47 93.80 -60.11 12.62
N LYS A 48 93.55 -60.18 13.93
CA LYS A 48 93.60 -61.43 14.69
C LYS A 48 92.43 -62.37 14.40
N TYR A 49 91.21 -61.84 14.27
CA TYR A 49 90.00 -62.67 14.26
C TYR A 49 89.25 -62.71 12.92
N CYS A 50 89.50 -61.75 12.02
CA CYS A 50 88.70 -61.58 10.80
C CYS A 50 89.51 -61.75 9.51
N PHE A 51 90.79 -61.33 9.47
CA PHE A 51 91.56 -61.27 8.21
C PHE A 51 91.92 -62.64 7.64
N GLN A 52 91.88 -63.71 8.43
CA GLN A 52 92.09 -65.06 7.92
C GLN A 52 91.00 -65.48 6.89
N CYS A 53 89.78 -64.94 7.01
CA CYS A 53 88.64 -65.26 6.12
C CYS A 53 88.05 -64.06 5.37
N HIS A 54 88.41 -62.83 5.75
CA HIS A 54 87.93 -61.58 5.17
C HIS A 54 89.09 -60.62 4.87
N SER A 55 90.00 -61.03 3.98
CA SER A 55 91.12 -60.23 3.46
C SER A 55 91.20 -60.34 1.94
N GLU A 56 92.11 -59.59 1.30
CA GLU A 56 92.34 -59.63 -0.15
C GLU A 56 92.64 -61.06 -0.67
N GLU A 57 93.30 -61.89 0.13
CA GLU A 57 93.62 -63.29 -0.24
C GLU A 57 92.41 -64.24 -0.10
N ARG A 58 91.43 -63.91 0.75
CA ARG A 58 90.22 -64.71 0.99
C ARG A 58 89.05 -63.82 1.43
N THR A 59 88.02 -63.70 0.58
CA THR A 59 86.86 -62.83 0.79
C THR A 59 85.57 -63.64 0.99
N GLU A 60 85.40 -64.28 2.15
CA GLU A 60 84.14 -64.98 2.43
C GLU A 60 82.95 -64.00 2.46
N ALA A 61 81.82 -64.43 1.88
CA ALA A 61 80.61 -63.61 1.70
C ALA A 61 80.82 -62.29 0.92
N ASP A 62 81.83 -62.23 0.04
CA ASP A 62 82.23 -61.04 -0.72
C ASP A 62 82.61 -59.84 0.16
N ILE A 63 83.13 -60.11 1.37
CA ILE A 63 83.57 -59.09 2.32
C ILE A 63 85.09 -59.16 2.50
N ASP A 64 85.77 -58.06 2.18
CA ASP A 64 87.17 -57.81 2.50
C ASP A 64 87.25 -56.77 3.63
N LEU A 65 87.60 -57.22 4.84
CA LEU A 65 87.76 -56.34 5.98
C LEU A 65 89.15 -55.69 6.05
N ALA A 66 90.14 -56.24 5.35
CA ALA A 66 91.51 -55.71 5.30
C ALA A 66 91.60 -54.42 4.48
N ALA A 67 90.69 -54.23 3.51
CA ALA A 67 90.58 -53.00 2.74
C ALA A 67 90.20 -51.75 3.57
N PHE A 68 89.67 -51.92 4.78
CA PHE A 68 89.28 -50.81 5.65
C PHE A 68 90.45 -50.32 6.50
N THR A 69 91.41 -49.63 5.87
CA THR A 69 92.61 -49.09 6.55
C THR A 69 92.37 -47.80 7.35
N SER A 70 91.15 -47.26 7.35
CA SER A 70 90.78 -46.04 8.05
C SER A 70 89.26 -45.94 8.22
N VAL A 71 88.80 -45.12 9.19
CA VAL A 71 87.37 -44.84 9.38
C VAL A 71 86.74 -44.18 8.15
N ALA A 72 87.51 -43.41 7.37
CA ALA A 72 87.06 -42.87 6.10
C ALA A 72 86.72 -43.97 5.06
N ALA A 73 87.45 -45.08 5.05
CA ALA A 73 87.13 -46.25 4.22
C ALA A 73 85.86 -46.96 4.71
N VAL A 74 85.71 -47.09 6.04
CA VAL A 74 84.50 -47.64 6.69
C VAL A 74 83.26 -46.82 6.32
N ARG A 75 83.36 -45.48 6.36
CA ARG A 75 82.30 -44.53 5.97
C ARG A 75 81.80 -44.68 4.55
N LYS A 76 82.64 -45.11 3.61
CA LYS A 76 82.22 -45.36 2.22
C LYS A 76 81.34 -46.61 2.07
N GLN A 77 81.35 -47.53 3.03
CA GLN A 77 80.62 -48.80 2.96
C GLN A 77 79.82 -49.11 4.24
N VAL A 78 79.03 -48.14 4.72
CA VAL A 78 78.21 -48.27 5.96
C VAL A 78 77.34 -49.54 5.97
N ARG A 79 76.78 -49.96 4.82
CA ARG A 79 75.97 -51.19 4.70
C ARG A 79 76.75 -52.46 5.05
N THR A 80 78.04 -52.52 4.68
CA THR A 80 78.91 -53.66 5.03
C THR A 80 79.11 -53.72 6.55
N TRP A 81 79.28 -52.58 7.20
CA TRP A 81 79.46 -52.48 8.64
C TRP A 81 78.17 -52.73 9.45
N GLN A 82 76.99 -52.46 8.88
CA GLN A 82 75.71 -52.93 9.43
C GLN A 82 75.64 -54.46 9.51
N LYS A 83 76.10 -55.16 8.46
CA LYS A 83 76.18 -56.63 8.46
C LYS A 83 77.21 -57.14 9.46
N VAL A 84 78.38 -56.49 9.55
CA VAL A 84 79.41 -56.83 10.57
C VAL A 84 78.82 -56.70 11.98
N SER A 85 78.08 -55.62 12.27
CA SER A 85 77.38 -55.44 13.55
C SER A 85 76.41 -56.58 13.85
N GLU A 86 75.60 -56.97 12.86
CA GLU A 86 74.63 -58.08 12.98
C GLU A 86 75.32 -59.42 13.25
N MET A 87 76.41 -59.72 12.53
CA MET A 87 77.16 -60.97 12.69
C MET A 87 77.91 -61.03 14.03
N LEU A 88 78.43 -59.90 14.52
CA LEU A 88 79.08 -59.80 15.83
C LEU A 88 78.06 -59.92 16.97
N THR A 89 76.90 -59.26 16.84
CA THR A 89 75.85 -59.24 17.86
C THR A 89 75.13 -60.60 17.94
N SER A 90 74.93 -61.28 16.82
CA SER A 90 74.38 -62.63 16.79
C SER A 90 75.40 -63.72 17.17
N GLY A 91 76.68 -63.35 17.37
CA GLY A 91 77.75 -64.28 17.75
C GLY A 91 78.12 -65.30 16.67
N GLN A 92 77.66 -65.10 15.42
CA GLN A 92 77.92 -66.01 14.31
C GLN A 92 79.34 -65.90 13.76
N MET A 93 79.99 -64.75 13.97
CA MET A 93 81.37 -64.48 13.57
C MET A 93 82.27 -64.08 14.77
N PRO A 94 83.53 -64.53 14.82
CA PRO A 94 84.15 -65.58 13.98
C PRO A 94 83.47 -66.95 14.17
N PRO A 95 83.53 -67.88 13.18
CA PRO A 95 82.86 -69.18 13.29
C PRO A 95 83.46 -70.04 14.41
N LYS A 96 82.68 -70.97 14.99
CA LYS A 96 83.08 -71.79 16.17
C LYS A 96 84.43 -72.51 16.07
N ARG A 97 84.95 -72.76 14.85
CA ARG A 97 86.23 -73.44 14.60
C ARG A 97 87.43 -72.49 14.46
N ALA A 98 87.20 -71.18 14.35
CA ALA A 98 88.24 -70.15 14.31
C ALA A 98 88.57 -69.64 15.72
N GLU A 99 89.69 -68.95 15.86
CA GLU A 99 90.06 -68.27 17.11
C GLU A 99 88.95 -67.30 17.51
N GLN A 100 88.50 -67.37 18.77
CA GLN A 100 87.41 -66.54 19.26
C GLN A 100 87.95 -65.36 20.07
N PRO A 101 87.37 -64.15 19.91
CA PRO A 101 87.65 -63.05 20.82
C PRO A 101 87.14 -63.37 22.22
N THR A 102 87.85 -62.90 23.24
CA THR A 102 87.33 -62.86 24.61
C THR A 102 86.08 -61.97 24.67
N ASP A 103 85.24 -62.13 25.69
CA ASP A 103 84.04 -61.31 25.85
C ASP A 103 84.36 -59.81 25.87
N ALA A 104 85.50 -59.43 26.45
CA ALA A 104 85.99 -58.05 26.48
C ALA A 104 86.42 -57.53 25.10
N GLU A 105 87.05 -58.36 24.27
CA GLU A 105 87.45 -58.00 22.90
C GLU A 105 86.23 -57.93 21.96
N ARG A 106 85.28 -58.86 22.08
CA ARG A 106 84.03 -58.85 21.32
C ARG A 106 83.18 -57.62 21.66
N ALA A 107 83.05 -57.30 22.94
CA ALA A 107 82.35 -56.10 23.41
C ALA A 107 83.00 -54.84 22.86
N ARG A 108 84.34 -54.76 22.83
CA ARG A 108 85.07 -53.60 22.28
C ARG A 108 84.86 -53.42 20.77
N LEU A 109 84.98 -54.51 20.01
CA LEU A 109 84.74 -54.49 18.57
C LEU A 109 83.27 -54.14 18.26
N GLY A 110 82.32 -54.74 18.97
CA GLY A 110 80.89 -54.46 18.83
C GLY A 110 80.54 -53.01 19.19
N ALA A 111 81.07 -52.50 20.31
CA ALA A 111 80.83 -51.13 20.75
C ALA A 111 81.37 -50.10 19.74
N TRP A 112 82.54 -50.34 19.16
CA TRP A 112 83.08 -49.45 18.12
C TRP A 112 82.21 -49.47 16.85
N VAL A 113 81.80 -50.65 16.37
CA VAL A 113 80.95 -50.76 15.17
C VAL A 113 79.58 -50.10 15.40
N GLN A 114 78.95 -50.36 16.55
CA GLN A 114 77.67 -49.73 16.90
C GLN A 114 77.81 -48.22 17.07
N GLY A 115 78.86 -47.76 17.75
CA GLY A 115 79.17 -46.34 17.92
C GLY A 115 79.38 -45.63 16.58
N PHE A 116 80.11 -46.24 15.66
CA PHE A 116 80.29 -45.74 14.30
C PHE A 116 78.97 -45.65 13.52
N LEU A 117 78.14 -46.69 13.55
CA LEU A 117 76.84 -46.69 12.87
C LEU A 117 75.88 -45.65 13.45
N ALA A 118 75.88 -45.46 14.77
CA ALA A 118 75.09 -44.45 15.44
C ALA A 118 75.55 -43.03 15.08
N ALA A 119 76.87 -42.78 15.05
CA ALA A 119 77.44 -41.50 14.63
C ALA A 119 77.11 -41.17 13.17
N GLU A 120 77.17 -42.14 12.26
CA GLU A 120 76.78 -41.95 10.85
C GLU A 120 75.27 -41.72 10.67
N ALA A 121 74.42 -42.40 11.45
CA ALA A 121 72.98 -42.17 11.44
C ALA A 121 72.64 -40.76 11.94
N GLN A 122 73.29 -40.30 13.01
CA GLN A 122 73.12 -38.95 13.54
C GLN A 122 73.65 -37.88 12.58
N ALA A 123 74.80 -38.10 11.94
CA ALA A 123 75.36 -37.18 10.96
C ALA A 123 74.47 -37.01 9.72
N ARG A 124 73.61 -38.00 9.42
CA ARG A 124 72.63 -37.97 8.32
C ARG A 124 71.20 -37.70 8.81
N ALA A 125 71.00 -37.42 10.10
CA ALA A 125 69.69 -37.13 10.64
C ALA A 125 69.14 -35.84 10.01
N GLY A 126 67.95 -35.94 9.41
CA GLY A 126 67.30 -34.83 8.71
C GLY A 126 67.57 -34.76 7.21
N ASP A 127 68.46 -35.60 6.65
CA ASP A 127 68.54 -35.80 5.21
C ASP A 127 67.53 -36.88 4.78
N PRO A 128 66.43 -36.52 4.08
CA PRO A 128 65.43 -37.48 3.61
C PRO A 128 65.96 -38.38 2.48
N GLY A 129 67.22 -38.19 2.07
CA GLY A 129 67.81 -38.83 0.91
C GLY A 129 67.33 -38.16 -0.37
N ARG A 130 67.27 -38.95 -1.46
CA ARG A 130 66.91 -38.42 -2.78
C ARG A 130 65.42 -38.04 -2.81
N VAL A 131 65.14 -36.73 -2.87
CA VAL A 131 63.78 -36.20 -3.03
C VAL A 131 63.30 -36.47 -4.46
N VAL A 132 62.23 -37.25 -4.59
CA VAL A 132 61.53 -37.47 -5.86
C VAL A 132 60.42 -36.43 -6.04
N LEU A 133 60.26 -35.93 -7.28
CA LEU A 133 59.12 -35.05 -7.61
C LEU A 133 57.83 -35.85 -7.43
N ARG A 134 56.95 -35.39 -6.54
CA ARG A 134 55.64 -36.00 -6.28
C ARG A 134 54.51 -35.01 -6.57
N ARG A 135 53.36 -35.53 -7.03
CA ARG A 135 52.10 -34.78 -7.00
C ARG A 135 51.49 -34.81 -5.59
N LEU A 136 50.46 -33.99 -5.38
CA LEU A 136 49.57 -34.15 -4.21
C LEU A 136 48.77 -35.45 -4.35
N SER A 137 48.51 -36.12 -3.23
CA SER A 137 47.52 -37.19 -3.18
C SER A 137 46.13 -36.64 -3.53
N ASN A 138 45.18 -37.51 -3.88
CA ASN A 138 43.82 -37.12 -4.22
C ASN A 138 43.17 -36.33 -3.06
N ALA A 139 43.39 -36.77 -1.82
CA ALA A 139 42.92 -36.07 -0.62
C ALA A 139 43.61 -34.71 -0.45
N GLU A 140 44.95 -34.67 -0.52
CA GLU A 140 45.72 -33.43 -0.42
C GLU A 140 45.28 -32.40 -1.47
N TYR A 141 45.06 -32.83 -2.71
CA TYR A 141 44.60 -31.98 -3.80
C TYR A 141 43.18 -31.45 -3.56
N THR A 142 42.23 -32.32 -3.21
CA THR A 142 40.84 -31.91 -2.93
C THR A 142 40.77 -30.90 -1.80
N TYR A 143 41.43 -31.15 -0.66
CA TYR A 143 41.42 -30.19 0.46
C TYR A 143 42.11 -28.87 0.12
N THR A 144 43.23 -28.91 -0.60
CA THR A 144 43.91 -27.69 -1.04
C THR A 144 43.01 -26.83 -1.93
N VAL A 145 42.28 -27.44 -2.88
CA VAL A 145 41.34 -26.72 -3.74
C VAL A 145 40.17 -26.15 -2.93
N ARG A 146 39.61 -26.92 -1.98
CA ARG A 146 38.54 -26.42 -1.10
C ARG A 146 39.01 -25.23 -0.26
N ASP A 147 40.21 -25.29 0.32
CA ASP A 147 40.76 -24.22 1.14
C ASP A 147 41.04 -22.95 0.32
N LEU A 148 41.58 -23.09 -0.90
CA LEU A 148 41.87 -21.97 -1.78
C LEU A 148 40.60 -21.28 -2.33
N THR A 149 39.53 -22.06 -2.55
CA THR A 149 38.28 -21.56 -3.15
C THR A 149 37.22 -21.21 -2.11
N GLY A 150 37.28 -21.80 -0.92
CA GLY A 150 36.24 -21.73 0.11
C GLY A 150 34.96 -22.52 -0.22
N ILE A 151 35.01 -23.47 -1.18
CA ILE A 151 33.84 -24.25 -1.60
C ILE A 151 33.98 -25.70 -1.13
N ASP A 152 33.34 -26.02 -0.01
CA ASP A 152 33.39 -27.37 0.59
C ASP A 152 32.81 -28.47 -0.30
N SER A 153 31.89 -28.12 -1.21
CA SER A 153 31.24 -29.08 -2.11
C SER A 153 32.08 -29.47 -3.32
N LEU A 154 33.22 -28.83 -3.58
CA LEU A 154 34.10 -29.20 -4.69
C LEU A 154 34.75 -30.56 -4.43
N ASP A 155 34.72 -31.46 -5.41
CA ASP A 155 35.45 -32.73 -5.36
C ASP A 155 36.21 -32.98 -6.66
N PRO A 156 37.35 -32.28 -6.85
CA PRO A 156 38.08 -32.28 -8.11
C PRO A 156 38.78 -33.62 -8.39
N ALA A 157 39.08 -34.41 -7.35
CA ALA A 157 39.76 -35.69 -7.47
C ALA A 157 38.81 -36.89 -7.64
N ARG A 158 37.48 -36.69 -7.70
CA ARG A 158 36.50 -37.80 -7.77
C ARG A 158 36.72 -38.77 -8.93
N GLU A 159 37.23 -38.24 -10.05
CA GLU A 159 37.49 -38.98 -11.28
C GLU A 159 38.95 -39.46 -11.40
N PHE A 160 39.78 -39.20 -10.39
CA PHE A 160 41.19 -39.56 -10.42
C PHE A 160 41.32 -41.05 -10.07
N PRO A 161 42.30 -41.76 -10.65
CA PRO A 161 42.65 -43.10 -10.18
C PRO A 161 43.02 -43.05 -8.69
N VAL A 162 42.73 -44.15 -7.98
CA VAL A 162 43.12 -44.30 -6.58
C VAL A 162 44.65 -44.19 -6.46
N ASP A 163 45.12 -43.45 -5.45
CA ASP A 163 46.55 -43.34 -5.18
C ASP A 163 47.15 -44.70 -4.82
N GLY A 164 48.26 -45.05 -5.45
CA GLY A 164 48.98 -46.28 -5.13
C GLY A 164 49.63 -46.21 -3.76
N ALA A 165 49.53 -47.30 -2.97
CA ALA A 165 50.36 -47.49 -1.79
C ALA A 165 51.59 -48.31 -2.20
N ALA A 166 52.80 -47.79 -1.97
CA ALA A 166 54.07 -48.38 -2.39
C ALA A 166 54.46 -49.68 -1.64
N GLY A 167 53.49 -50.54 -1.30
CA GLY A 167 53.66 -51.71 -0.42
C GLY A 167 53.53 -51.38 1.08
N GLU A 168 53.94 -50.17 1.49
CA GLU A 168 53.96 -49.72 2.90
C GLU A 168 52.61 -49.17 3.42
N GLY A 169 51.55 -49.18 2.59
CA GLY A 169 50.20 -48.76 3.00
C GLY A 169 49.92 -47.24 3.01
N PHE A 170 50.92 -46.40 2.76
CA PHE A 170 50.76 -44.94 2.69
C PHE A 170 50.46 -44.44 1.27
N THR A 171 49.50 -43.55 1.12
CA THR A 171 49.08 -42.96 -0.18
C THR A 171 49.82 -41.67 -0.55
N ASN A 172 50.77 -41.22 0.28
CA ASN A 172 51.58 -40.02 0.05
C ASN A 172 53.05 -40.33 -0.28
N THR A 173 53.41 -41.60 -0.49
CA THR A 173 54.76 -42.01 -0.86
C THR A 173 55.09 -41.54 -2.29
N GLY A 174 56.14 -40.73 -2.43
CA GLY A 174 56.47 -40.07 -3.69
C GLY A 174 56.67 -41.02 -4.88
N ASP A 175 57.34 -42.16 -4.67
CA ASP A 175 57.62 -43.15 -5.71
C ASP A 175 56.36 -43.85 -6.25
N ALA A 176 55.24 -43.84 -5.51
CA ALA A 176 53.96 -44.40 -5.96
C ALA A 176 53.01 -43.38 -6.60
N LEU A 177 53.33 -42.08 -6.53
CA LEU A 177 52.50 -40.99 -7.04
C LEU A 177 52.90 -40.57 -8.47
N VAL A 178 52.84 -41.52 -9.39
CA VAL A 178 53.21 -41.31 -10.80
C VAL A 178 52.13 -40.51 -11.55
N MET A 179 52.54 -39.68 -12.51
CA MET A 179 51.67 -38.94 -13.42
C MET A 179 51.52 -39.68 -14.75
N SER A 180 50.30 -40.04 -15.13
CA SER A 180 49.99 -40.62 -16.45
C SER A 180 49.32 -39.59 -17.37
N PRO A 181 49.38 -39.74 -18.70
CA PRO A 181 48.66 -38.87 -19.63
C PRO A 181 47.15 -38.80 -19.34
N GLY A 182 46.54 -39.93 -18.96
CA GLY A 182 45.12 -39.99 -18.59
C GLY A 182 44.80 -39.21 -17.30
N LEU A 183 45.68 -39.31 -16.29
CA LEU A 183 45.54 -38.53 -15.06
C LEU A 183 45.71 -37.02 -15.34
N LEU A 184 46.67 -36.63 -16.18
CA LEU A 184 46.83 -35.22 -16.57
C LEU A 184 45.56 -34.67 -17.25
N ALA A 185 44.92 -35.44 -18.12
CA ALA A 185 43.64 -35.06 -18.70
C ALA A 185 42.55 -34.88 -17.63
N LYS A 186 42.48 -35.75 -16.62
CA LYS A 186 41.55 -35.60 -15.49
C LYS A 186 41.86 -34.34 -14.66
N TYR A 187 43.13 -33.99 -14.44
CA TYR A 187 43.51 -32.71 -13.82
C TYR A 187 43.00 -31.50 -14.61
N PHE A 188 43.06 -31.53 -15.95
CA PHE A 188 42.52 -30.44 -16.77
C PHE A 188 41.00 -30.32 -16.66
N GLU A 189 40.27 -31.44 -16.66
CA GLU A 189 38.80 -31.41 -16.47
C GLU A 189 38.42 -30.92 -15.07
N ALA A 190 39.12 -31.37 -14.04
CA ALA A 190 38.94 -30.87 -12.68
C ALA A 190 39.24 -29.36 -12.58
N ALA A 191 40.30 -28.89 -13.23
CA ALA A 191 40.62 -27.47 -13.28
C ALA A 191 39.54 -26.64 -13.99
N LYS A 192 38.93 -27.16 -15.07
CA LYS A 192 37.79 -26.52 -15.74
C LYS A 192 36.57 -26.45 -14.82
N GLU A 193 36.27 -27.53 -14.09
CA GLU A 193 35.20 -27.55 -13.11
C GLU A 193 35.42 -26.48 -12.04
N VAL A 194 36.59 -26.43 -11.43
CA VAL A 194 36.95 -25.40 -10.44
C VAL A 194 36.85 -23.99 -11.04
N ALA A 195 37.31 -23.80 -12.29
CA ALA A 195 37.24 -22.51 -12.97
C ALA A 195 35.79 -22.04 -13.24
N ASN A 196 34.82 -22.96 -13.41
CA ASN A 196 33.41 -22.59 -13.58
C ASN A 196 32.80 -21.93 -12.33
N HIS A 197 33.43 -22.11 -11.17
CA HIS A 197 33.04 -21.45 -9.91
C HIS A 197 33.70 -20.08 -9.73
N ALA A 198 34.64 -19.69 -10.59
CA ALA A 198 35.31 -18.41 -10.51
C ALA A 198 34.40 -17.27 -11.01
N VAL A 199 34.24 -16.25 -10.17
CA VAL A 199 33.50 -15.02 -10.47
C VAL A 199 34.51 -13.89 -10.59
N LEU A 200 34.66 -13.37 -11.81
CA LEU A 200 35.52 -12.23 -12.08
C LEU A 200 34.85 -10.94 -11.58
N LEU A 201 35.60 -10.16 -10.81
CA LEU A 201 35.19 -8.89 -10.22
C LEU A 201 36.02 -7.75 -10.83
N PRO A 202 35.54 -6.50 -10.80
CA PRO A 202 36.31 -5.36 -11.31
C PRO A 202 37.72 -5.22 -10.70
N ALA A 203 37.91 -5.65 -9.45
CA ALA A 203 39.19 -5.55 -8.73
C ALA A 203 39.79 -6.92 -8.31
N GLY A 204 39.38 -8.03 -8.94
CA GLY A 204 39.94 -9.35 -8.61
C GLY A 204 39.04 -10.52 -9.00
N LEU A 205 39.07 -11.59 -8.21
CA LEU A 205 38.21 -12.75 -8.38
C LEU A 205 37.72 -13.24 -7.02
N ARG A 206 36.55 -13.87 -7.01
CA ARG A 206 36.06 -14.70 -5.91
C ARG A 206 35.61 -16.05 -6.47
N PHE A 207 35.35 -17.01 -5.60
CA PHE A 207 34.68 -18.24 -5.97
C PHE A 207 33.23 -18.24 -5.43
N SER A 208 32.34 -18.95 -6.12
CA SER A 208 30.94 -19.17 -5.72
C SER A 208 30.63 -20.67 -5.74
N PRO A 209 29.87 -21.21 -4.77
CA PRO A 209 29.35 -22.57 -4.86
C PRO A 209 28.46 -22.81 -6.10
N SER A 210 27.93 -21.74 -6.68
CA SER A 210 27.10 -21.75 -7.88
C SER A 210 27.95 -21.53 -9.14
N THR A 211 27.49 -22.02 -10.28
CA THR A 211 28.20 -21.88 -11.58
C THR A 211 27.45 -20.99 -12.58
N THR A 212 26.30 -20.41 -12.18
CA THR A 212 25.48 -19.59 -13.08
C THR A 212 25.53 -18.11 -12.71
N ARG A 213 25.51 -17.24 -13.71
CA ARG A 213 25.48 -15.78 -13.51
C ARG A 213 24.27 -15.31 -12.70
N ARG A 214 23.11 -15.95 -12.90
CA ARG A 214 21.88 -15.62 -12.18
C ARG A 214 22.02 -15.87 -10.68
N ASP A 215 22.63 -17.00 -10.30
CA ASP A 215 22.85 -17.32 -8.90
C ASP A 215 23.86 -16.37 -8.27
N TRP A 216 24.92 -16.00 -9.00
CA TRP A 216 25.88 -14.99 -8.53
C TRP A 216 25.23 -13.62 -8.29
N THR A 217 24.33 -13.20 -9.17
CA THR A 217 23.52 -11.99 -8.97
C THR A 217 22.67 -12.13 -7.70
N ASN A 218 21.94 -13.24 -7.55
CA ASN A 218 21.10 -13.47 -6.37
C ASN A 218 21.91 -13.47 -5.06
N GLU A 219 23.10 -14.06 -5.06
CA GLU A 219 24.03 -14.03 -3.92
C GLU A 219 24.40 -12.60 -3.52
N VAL A 220 24.78 -11.76 -4.50
CA VAL A 220 25.18 -10.37 -4.23
C VAL A 220 23.97 -9.55 -3.78
N LEU A 221 22.81 -9.69 -4.43
CA LEU A 221 21.57 -9.03 -4.00
C LEU A 221 21.17 -9.44 -2.57
N ALA A 222 21.32 -10.71 -2.21
CA ALA A 222 21.08 -11.18 -0.85
C ALA A 222 22.05 -10.55 0.16
N ARG A 223 23.33 -10.37 -0.21
CA ARG A 223 24.33 -9.69 0.62
C ARG A 223 24.02 -8.21 0.80
N ILE A 224 23.64 -7.48 -0.25
CA ILE A 224 23.24 -6.07 -0.16
C ILE A 224 22.01 -5.93 0.75
N ARG A 225 20.97 -6.75 0.52
CA ARG A 225 19.78 -6.76 1.37
C ARG A 225 20.12 -7.11 2.82
N GLY A 226 21.00 -8.09 3.04
CA GLY A 226 21.52 -8.44 4.36
C GLY A 226 22.24 -7.28 5.04
N PHE A 227 23.03 -6.52 4.30
CA PHE A 227 23.70 -5.31 4.78
C PHE A 227 22.69 -4.23 5.18
N TYR A 228 21.70 -3.93 4.33
CA TYR A 228 20.63 -2.97 4.65
C TYR A 228 19.88 -3.34 5.93
N ARG A 229 19.53 -4.62 6.11
CA ARG A 229 18.79 -5.10 7.29
C ARG A 229 19.50 -4.86 8.62
N ARG A 230 20.83 -4.69 8.64
CA ARG A 230 21.56 -4.34 9.87
C ARG A 230 21.15 -2.99 10.44
N PHE A 231 20.62 -2.11 9.59
CA PHE A 231 20.38 -0.70 9.90
C PHE A 231 18.91 -0.28 9.80
N THR A 232 18.06 -1.13 9.21
CA THR A 232 16.69 -0.77 8.85
C THR A 232 15.65 -1.64 9.54
N SER A 233 14.47 -1.07 9.81
CA SER A 233 13.30 -1.84 10.25
C SER A 233 12.67 -2.65 9.12
N HIS A 234 12.03 -3.77 9.47
CA HIS A 234 11.21 -4.61 8.58
C HIS A 234 9.72 -4.27 8.64
N THR A 235 9.29 -3.37 9.54
CA THR A 235 7.87 -3.03 9.75
C THR A 235 7.41 -1.83 8.93
N GLY A 236 6.14 -1.80 8.50
CA GLY A 236 5.48 -0.62 7.94
C GLY A 236 5.27 -0.58 6.42
N GLY A 237 5.14 -1.71 5.75
CA GLY A 237 4.78 -1.75 4.33
C GLY A 237 3.44 -1.08 4.02
N GLU A 238 3.40 -0.08 3.13
CA GLU A 238 2.14 0.37 2.53
C GLU A 238 1.76 -0.57 1.38
N ARG A 239 0.46 -0.86 1.25
CA ARG A 239 -0.08 -1.67 0.17
C ARG A 239 -0.46 -0.74 -0.98
N VAL A 240 0.27 -0.77 -2.08
CA VAL A 240 -0.08 -0.01 -3.29
C VAL A 240 -0.77 -0.94 -4.28
N ASN A 241 -1.97 -0.57 -4.71
CA ASN A 241 -2.74 -1.30 -5.71
C ASN A 241 -2.50 -0.65 -7.08
N LEU A 242 -1.88 -1.40 -7.99
CA LEU A 242 -1.74 -1.01 -9.39
C LEU A 242 -2.51 -2.03 -10.24
N GLN A 243 -3.54 -1.55 -10.94
CA GLN A 243 -4.31 -2.34 -11.91
C GLN A 243 -4.88 -3.66 -11.35
N GLY A 244 -5.31 -3.67 -10.09
CA GLY A 244 -5.92 -4.83 -9.44
C GLY A 244 -4.93 -5.78 -8.75
N ILE A 245 -3.63 -5.51 -8.83
CA ILE A 245 -2.58 -6.25 -8.10
C ILE A 245 -2.09 -5.41 -6.92
N VAL A 246 -2.20 -5.97 -5.72
CA VAL A 246 -1.79 -5.32 -4.48
C VAL A 246 -0.33 -5.67 -4.17
N PHE A 247 0.54 -4.67 -4.24
CA PHE A 247 1.96 -4.77 -3.90
C PHE A 247 2.20 -4.26 -2.48
N GLU A 248 3.03 -4.96 -1.71
CA GLU A 248 3.60 -4.41 -0.48
C GLU A 248 4.87 -3.64 -0.84
N THR A 249 4.80 -2.31 -0.86
CA THR A 249 5.88 -1.46 -1.41
C THR A 249 7.05 -1.25 -0.47
N ASN A 250 7.03 -1.82 0.74
CA ASN A 250 7.96 -1.47 1.81
C ASN A 250 8.26 -2.65 2.76
N GLN A 251 8.70 -3.79 2.23
CA GLN A 251 9.28 -4.88 3.06
C GLN A 251 10.74 -4.56 3.47
N GLY A 252 10.93 -3.48 4.22
CA GLY A 252 12.24 -3.09 4.78
C GLY A 252 12.71 -1.70 4.37
N GLY A 253 13.92 -1.33 4.78
CA GLY A 253 14.55 -0.06 4.38
C GLY A 253 14.17 1.14 5.25
N ARG A 254 13.24 1.02 6.20
CA ARG A 254 12.80 2.14 7.05
C ARG A 254 13.79 2.47 8.16
N LEU A 255 13.89 3.74 8.51
CA LEU A 255 14.65 4.21 9.67
C LEU A 255 13.97 3.72 10.97
N PRO A 256 14.63 2.92 11.84
CA PRO A 256 14.04 2.45 13.09
C PRO A 256 14.08 3.54 14.18
N ILE A 257 13.45 4.69 13.91
CA ILE A 257 13.57 5.91 14.71
C ILE A 257 13.14 5.73 16.17
N GLU A 258 12.12 4.90 16.44
CA GLU A 258 11.67 4.62 17.81
C GLU A 258 12.79 4.01 18.67
N GLN A 259 13.62 3.12 18.10
CA GLN A 259 14.71 2.50 18.82
C GLN A 259 15.79 3.52 19.20
N TYR A 260 16.10 4.45 18.29
CA TYR A 260 17.03 5.55 18.54
C TYR A 260 16.47 6.54 19.56
N LEU A 261 15.22 6.97 19.44
CA LEU A 261 14.58 7.86 20.41
C LEU A 261 14.52 7.22 21.80
N ARG A 262 14.17 5.94 21.89
CA ARG A 262 14.19 5.19 23.15
C ARG A 262 15.59 5.13 23.76
N ALA A 263 16.63 4.92 22.95
CA ALA A 263 18.01 4.95 23.43
C ALA A 263 18.40 6.34 23.97
N THR A 264 18.07 7.42 23.26
CA THR A 264 18.36 8.79 23.74
C THR A 264 17.63 9.11 25.06
N LEU A 265 16.43 8.57 25.28
CA LEU A 265 15.67 8.80 26.51
C LEU A 265 16.17 7.93 27.68
N ALA A 266 16.43 6.66 27.42
CA ALA A 266 16.86 5.70 28.44
C ALA A 266 18.28 5.97 28.95
N GLU A 267 19.17 6.42 28.08
CA GLU A 267 20.57 6.70 28.42
C GLU A 267 20.80 8.17 28.79
N ARG A 268 19.72 8.97 28.89
CA ARG A 268 19.81 10.43 28.96
C ARG A 268 20.68 10.92 30.11
N GLU A 269 20.40 10.43 31.32
CA GLU A 269 21.09 10.82 32.54
C GLU A 269 22.54 10.33 32.56
N ALA A 270 22.78 9.10 32.11
CA ALA A 270 24.12 8.50 32.06
C ALA A 270 25.05 9.24 31.07
N ILE A 271 24.52 9.64 29.91
CA ILE A 271 25.27 10.41 28.91
C ILE A 271 25.50 11.85 29.39
N GLN A 272 24.48 12.52 29.94
CA GLN A 272 24.62 13.90 30.44
C GLN A 272 25.58 14.03 31.63
N SER A 273 25.63 13.02 32.51
CA SER A 273 26.56 12.98 33.64
C SER A 273 27.98 12.53 33.27
N GLY A 274 28.22 12.14 32.01
CA GLY A 274 29.50 11.61 31.54
C GLY A 274 29.83 10.20 32.03
N GLN A 275 28.87 9.50 32.64
CA GLN A 275 29.04 8.10 33.08
C GLN A 275 29.13 7.13 31.91
N LYS A 276 28.56 7.48 30.76
CA LYS A 276 28.51 6.63 29.56
C LYS A 276 28.67 7.47 28.30
N THR A 277 29.43 6.95 27.34
CA THR A 277 29.58 7.58 26.02
C THR A 277 28.43 7.18 25.08
N ILE A 278 28.20 7.99 24.05
CA ILE A 278 27.20 7.69 23.01
C ILE A 278 27.57 6.39 22.27
N GLU A 279 28.87 6.15 22.07
CA GLU A 279 29.41 4.96 21.40
C GLU A 279 29.18 3.67 22.22
N GLU A 280 29.29 3.74 23.54
CA GLU A 280 28.96 2.62 24.43
C GLU A 280 27.46 2.34 24.42
N ALA A 281 26.63 3.37 24.52
CA ALA A 281 25.17 3.26 24.43
C ALA A 281 24.70 2.66 23.10
N ALA A 282 25.29 3.10 21.99
CA ALA A 282 24.98 2.57 20.66
C ALA A 282 25.35 1.08 20.56
N ARG A 283 26.53 0.69 21.05
CA ARG A 283 27.04 -0.69 20.99
C ARG A 283 26.18 -1.66 21.80
N GLU A 284 25.81 -1.30 23.03
CA GLU A 284 24.96 -2.13 23.88
C GLU A 284 23.56 -2.37 23.28
N ARG A 285 23.07 -1.40 22.51
CA ARG A 285 21.72 -1.44 21.91
C ARG A 285 21.71 -1.89 20.45
N GLY A 286 22.87 -2.17 19.87
CA GLY A 286 22.99 -2.57 18.46
C GLY A 286 22.58 -1.47 17.46
N LEU A 287 22.86 -0.20 17.80
CA LEU A 287 22.48 0.98 17.00
C LEU A 287 23.70 1.61 16.31
N SER A 288 23.48 2.40 15.26
CA SER A 288 24.53 3.22 14.65
C SER A 288 24.96 4.33 15.61
N ALA A 289 26.24 4.31 16.02
CA ALA A 289 26.82 5.37 16.86
C ALA A 289 26.80 6.73 16.15
N LYS A 290 27.05 6.74 14.83
CA LYS A 290 26.98 7.95 13.99
C LYS A 290 25.62 8.62 14.09
N TYR A 291 24.55 7.88 13.82
CA TYR A 291 23.20 8.44 13.86
C TYR A 291 22.76 8.80 15.28
N LEU A 292 23.07 7.95 16.28
CA LEU A 292 22.73 8.24 17.67
C LEU A 292 23.40 9.54 18.15
N ARG A 293 24.65 9.80 17.74
CA ARG A 293 25.37 11.05 18.04
C ARG A 293 24.70 12.26 17.40
N THR A 294 24.34 12.17 16.12
CA THR A 294 23.65 13.27 15.42
C THR A 294 22.28 13.55 16.04
N LEU A 295 21.51 12.50 16.35
CA LEU A 295 20.20 12.63 16.98
C LEU A 295 20.32 13.21 18.40
N TRP A 296 21.33 12.77 19.16
CA TRP A 296 21.60 13.32 20.49
C TRP A 296 21.94 14.80 20.43
N ALA A 297 22.87 15.22 19.56
CA ALA A 297 23.24 16.63 19.39
C ALA A 297 22.02 17.48 19.01
N LEU A 298 21.17 16.98 18.10
CA LEU A 298 19.92 17.65 17.73
C LEU A 298 19.00 17.90 18.93
N LEU A 299 18.82 16.90 19.79
CA LEU A 299 17.84 16.90 20.88
C LEU A 299 18.37 17.60 22.14
N ALA A 300 19.66 17.42 22.45
CA ALA A 300 20.30 17.89 23.68
C ALA A 300 20.89 19.30 23.56
N ASP A 301 21.54 19.65 22.44
CA ASP A 301 22.28 20.93 22.31
C ASP A 301 21.36 22.14 22.08
N GLY A 302 20.05 21.90 21.90
CA GLY A 302 19.00 22.91 21.98
C GLY A 302 18.80 23.79 20.73
N ALA A 303 17.78 24.65 20.78
CA ALA A 303 17.36 25.53 19.68
C ALA A 303 18.37 26.65 19.34
N ALA A 304 19.28 26.97 20.26
CA ALA A 304 20.22 28.09 20.12
C ALA A 304 21.27 27.86 19.03
N SER A 305 21.60 26.61 18.70
CA SER A 305 22.58 26.29 17.66
C SER A 305 21.95 26.14 16.27
N HIS A 306 20.68 25.70 16.19
CA HIS A 306 19.95 25.49 14.93
C HIS A 306 18.43 25.68 15.16
N PRO A 307 17.91 26.91 15.07
CA PRO A 307 16.48 27.18 15.27
C PRO A 307 15.66 26.56 14.13
N SER A 308 14.59 25.85 14.47
CA SER A 308 13.68 25.24 13.49
C SER A 308 12.35 24.94 14.18
N LEU A 309 11.30 25.63 13.74
CA LEU A 309 9.96 25.53 14.33
C LEU A 309 9.45 24.07 14.40
N VAL A 310 9.83 23.26 13.42
CA VAL A 310 9.47 21.83 13.36
C VAL A 310 10.25 21.00 14.37
N LEU A 311 11.55 21.26 14.51
CA LEU A 311 12.44 20.48 15.38
C LEU A 311 12.34 20.93 16.84
N ASP A 312 11.99 22.19 17.09
CA ASP A 312 11.84 22.76 18.41
C ASP A 312 10.69 22.11 19.19
N GLU A 313 9.58 21.80 18.53
CA GLU A 313 8.50 21.03 19.13
C GLU A 313 8.95 19.62 19.55
N LEU A 314 9.69 18.93 18.66
CA LEU A 314 10.24 17.60 18.96
C LEU A 314 11.22 17.64 20.14
N ARG A 315 12.11 18.65 20.19
CA ARG A 315 13.04 18.87 21.31
C ARG A 315 12.29 19.09 22.62
N ALA A 316 11.25 19.94 22.61
CA ALA A 316 10.43 20.23 23.78
C ALA A 316 9.71 18.97 24.30
N ARG A 317 9.10 18.19 23.40
CA ARG A 317 8.46 16.91 23.75
C ARG A 317 9.48 15.92 24.30
N TRP A 318 10.66 15.80 23.69
CA TRP A 318 11.72 14.89 24.13
C TRP A 318 12.28 15.23 25.53
N LYS A 319 12.45 16.52 25.85
CA LYS A 319 12.92 16.96 27.18
C LYS A 319 12.00 16.50 28.31
N ASN A 320 10.69 16.49 28.07
CA ASN A 320 9.67 16.12 29.06
C ASN A 320 9.31 14.63 29.03
N ALA A 321 9.75 13.89 28.02
CA ALA A 321 9.46 12.47 27.84
C ALA A 321 10.34 11.55 28.69
N ARG A 322 9.83 10.33 28.93
CA ARG A 322 10.56 9.17 29.48
C ARG A 322 10.73 8.09 28.42
N ALA A 323 11.55 7.07 28.69
CA ALA A 323 11.84 6.01 27.73
C ALA A 323 10.59 5.28 27.18
N GLU A 324 9.52 5.19 27.96
CA GLU A 324 8.22 4.60 27.58
C GLU A 324 7.48 5.44 26.52
N ASP A 325 7.71 6.76 26.48
CA ASP A 325 7.06 7.69 25.56
C ASP A 325 7.71 7.70 24.16
N ALA A 326 8.76 6.92 23.94
CA ALA A 326 9.50 6.89 22.67
C ALA A 326 8.59 6.59 21.46
N GLY A 327 7.57 5.75 21.63
CA GLY A 327 6.58 5.46 20.58
C GLY A 327 5.74 6.70 20.19
N GLN A 328 5.38 7.54 21.16
CA GLN A 328 4.62 8.77 20.89
C GLN A 328 5.47 9.81 20.13
N LEU A 329 6.75 9.94 20.50
CA LEU A 329 7.71 10.78 19.77
C LEU A 329 7.95 10.26 18.35
N ALA A 330 8.12 8.95 18.19
CA ALA A 330 8.26 8.32 16.88
C ALA A 330 7.02 8.55 16.00
N ALA A 331 5.81 8.45 16.57
CA ALA A 331 4.57 8.75 15.86
C ALA A 331 4.48 10.24 15.47
N HIS A 332 4.96 11.16 16.31
CA HIS A 332 5.05 12.57 15.97
C HIS A 332 6.00 12.82 14.78
N VAL A 333 7.20 12.24 14.80
CA VAL A 333 8.14 12.25 13.66
C VAL A 333 7.49 11.62 12.42
N GLY A 334 6.76 10.52 12.59
CA GLY A 334 6.06 9.82 11.52
C GLY A 334 5.01 10.68 10.79
N ARG A 335 4.25 11.51 11.53
CA ARG A 335 3.30 12.45 10.90
C ARG A 335 4.01 13.51 10.06
N TRP A 336 5.12 14.05 10.56
CA TRP A 336 5.96 14.98 9.81
C TRP A 336 6.60 14.32 8.58
N GLN A 337 7.05 13.07 8.71
CA GLN A 337 7.53 12.27 7.60
C GLN A 337 6.48 12.12 6.49
N GLN A 338 5.23 11.83 6.84
CA GLN A 338 4.13 11.73 5.87
C GLN A 338 3.81 13.07 5.19
N ALA A 339 3.94 14.19 5.92
CA ALA A 339 3.68 15.52 5.37
C ALA A 339 4.81 16.02 4.45
N LEU A 340 6.04 15.58 4.69
CA LEU A 340 7.25 16.12 4.04
C LEU A 340 7.86 15.18 2.99
N TRP A 341 7.35 13.96 2.84
CA TRP A 341 7.83 12.98 1.88
C TRP A 341 6.66 12.33 1.14
N LYS A 342 6.90 11.95 -0.12
CA LYS A 342 6.05 11.06 -0.88
C LYS A 342 6.89 9.95 -1.52
N PHE A 343 6.25 8.84 -1.83
CA PHE A 343 6.86 7.75 -2.59
C PHE A 343 6.34 7.73 -4.01
N ASN A 344 7.24 7.60 -4.98
CA ASN A 344 6.93 7.50 -6.40
C ASN A 344 7.23 6.08 -6.94
N PRO A 345 6.52 5.57 -7.95
CA PRO A 345 6.89 4.31 -8.59
C PRO A 345 8.21 4.43 -9.36
N VAL A 346 9.06 3.40 -9.27
CA VAL A 346 10.42 3.42 -9.83
C VAL A 346 10.42 3.47 -11.36
N GLY A 347 9.53 2.75 -12.05
CA GLY A 347 9.46 2.72 -13.51
C GLY A 347 9.04 4.05 -14.17
N HIS A 348 8.62 5.05 -13.39
CA HIS A 348 8.39 6.41 -13.89
C HIS A 348 9.62 7.33 -13.76
N ILE A 349 10.67 6.88 -13.08
CA ILE A 349 11.90 7.66 -12.89
C ILE A 349 12.66 7.77 -14.21
N GLY A 350 13.11 8.98 -14.55
CA GLY A 350 13.84 9.26 -15.79
C GLY A 350 12.98 9.59 -17.01
N ARG A 351 11.64 9.56 -16.89
CA ARG A 351 10.75 10.15 -17.91
C ARG A 351 10.89 11.68 -17.93
N ALA A 352 10.70 12.30 -19.10
CA ALA A 352 10.51 13.75 -19.17
C ALA A 352 9.34 14.15 -18.25
N ASP A 353 9.57 15.09 -17.34
CA ASP A 353 8.64 15.53 -16.30
C ASP A 353 8.20 14.45 -15.29
N GLY A 354 8.90 13.32 -15.24
CA GLY A 354 8.67 12.24 -14.27
C GLY A 354 9.33 12.49 -12.90
N PRO A 355 9.00 11.68 -11.88
CA PRO A 355 9.66 11.74 -10.58
C PRO A 355 11.17 11.48 -10.71
N LYS A 356 11.98 12.13 -9.86
CA LYS A 356 13.44 12.00 -9.88
C LYS A 356 13.99 10.91 -8.96
N SER A 357 13.22 10.52 -7.96
CA SER A 357 13.60 9.54 -6.93
C SER A 357 12.37 8.76 -6.46
N TRP A 358 12.63 7.59 -5.86
CA TRP A 358 11.59 6.80 -5.23
C TRP A 358 11.05 7.50 -3.98
N GLN A 359 11.90 8.03 -3.11
CA GLN A 359 11.50 8.90 -2.01
C GLN A 359 11.76 10.37 -2.39
N GLU A 360 10.70 11.17 -2.50
CA GLU A 360 10.78 12.57 -2.97
C GLU A 360 10.25 13.54 -1.92
N ALA A 361 10.95 14.66 -1.74
CA ALA A 361 10.59 15.71 -0.80
C ALA A 361 9.30 16.44 -1.22
N VAL A 362 8.45 16.71 -0.24
CA VAL A 362 7.21 17.50 -0.38
C VAL A 362 7.31 18.75 0.48
N SER A 363 6.98 19.91 -0.09
CA SER A 363 6.86 21.15 0.66
C SER A 363 5.37 21.48 0.90
N PRO A 364 4.91 21.57 2.16
CA PRO A 364 3.57 21.99 2.51
C PRO A 364 3.41 23.52 2.54
N VAL A 365 4.44 24.27 2.11
CA VAL A 365 4.43 25.73 2.06
C VAL A 365 3.63 26.23 0.85
N ARG A 366 2.73 27.19 1.06
CA ARG A 366 1.87 27.78 0.02
C ARG A 366 1.74 29.28 0.23
N SER A 367 1.49 30.02 -0.85
CA SER A 367 1.12 31.44 -0.80
C SER A 367 -0.39 31.68 -0.74
N ARG A 368 -1.18 30.67 -1.12
CA ARG A 368 -2.64 30.67 -1.12
C ARG A 368 -3.17 29.27 -0.85
N GLN A 369 -4.20 29.17 -0.03
CA GLN A 369 -4.87 27.89 0.28
C GLN A 369 -6.37 28.02 0.05
N GLU A 370 -6.94 27.12 -0.76
CA GLU A 370 -8.38 27.04 -0.99
C GLU A 370 -8.98 25.87 -0.20
N PHE A 371 -10.16 26.09 0.37
CA PHE A 371 -10.93 25.12 1.12
C PHE A 371 -12.29 24.89 0.45
N LYS A 372 -12.67 23.62 0.35
CA LYS A 372 -14.01 23.17 -0.05
C LYS A 372 -14.53 22.20 1.01
N VAL A 373 -15.43 22.66 1.86
CA VAL A 373 -15.92 21.89 3.01
C VAL A 373 -17.40 21.58 2.82
N LYS A 374 -17.73 20.29 2.70
CA LYS A 374 -19.12 19.82 2.67
C LYS A 374 -19.78 20.06 4.01
N LEU A 375 -20.95 20.70 4.00
CA LEU A 375 -21.75 20.86 5.21
C LEU A 375 -22.55 19.58 5.47
N PRO A 376 -22.62 19.11 6.74
CA PRO A 376 -23.44 17.97 7.10
C PRO A 376 -24.92 18.27 6.81
N SER A 377 -25.68 17.21 6.50
CA SER A 377 -27.13 17.32 6.47
C SER A 377 -27.62 17.51 7.91
N PRO A 378 -28.37 18.57 8.22
CA PRO A 378 -28.74 18.88 9.59
C PRO A 378 -29.67 17.82 10.16
N GLU A 379 -29.28 17.20 11.28
CA GLU A 379 -30.18 16.38 12.08
C GLU A 379 -31.16 17.33 12.79
N ALA A 380 -32.46 17.11 12.60
CA ALA A 380 -33.54 17.83 13.30
C ALA A 380 -33.57 19.37 13.16
N GLY A 381 -33.06 19.94 12.06
CA GLY A 381 -33.20 21.37 11.78
C GLY A 381 -32.34 22.30 12.63
N GLN A 382 -31.28 21.76 13.26
CA GLN A 382 -30.30 22.57 13.99
C GLN A 382 -29.32 23.27 13.04
N ASP A 383 -28.95 24.51 13.38
CA ASP A 383 -27.93 25.26 12.66
C ASP A 383 -26.56 24.56 12.77
N VAL A 384 -25.80 24.60 11.68
CA VAL A 384 -24.45 24.05 11.61
C VAL A 384 -23.46 25.15 11.97
N ALA A 385 -22.61 24.89 12.98
CA ALA A 385 -21.48 25.76 13.27
C ALA A 385 -20.37 25.53 12.23
N LEU A 386 -19.83 26.63 11.71
CA LEU A 386 -18.72 26.65 10.77
C LEU A 386 -17.61 27.53 11.35
N TYR A 387 -16.39 27.03 11.32
CA TYR A 387 -15.22 27.71 11.87
C TYR A 387 -14.23 28.07 10.75
N LEU A 388 -13.85 29.34 10.70
CA LEU A 388 -12.66 29.81 9.97
C LEU A 388 -11.61 30.18 11.02
N ALA A 389 -10.51 29.45 11.06
CA ALA A 389 -9.46 29.64 12.05
C ALA A 389 -8.10 29.85 11.41
N VAL A 390 -7.34 30.72 12.07
CA VAL A 390 -5.96 31.05 11.72
C VAL A 390 -5.11 30.85 12.96
N GLY A 391 -4.14 29.95 12.89
CA GLY A 391 -3.10 29.76 13.90
C GLY A 391 -1.78 30.37 13.46
N ASP A 392 -0.95 30.74 14.44
CA ASP A 392 0.45 31.13 14.27
C ASP A 392 1.31 29.90 13.94
N ALA A 393 2.34 30.05 13.09
CA ALA A 393 3.30 28.98 12.79
C ALA A 393 4.27 28.67 13.95
N GLY A 394 4.23 29.43 15.03
CA GLY A 394 5.01 29.21 16.26
C GLY A 394 6.17 30.18 16.42
N ASP A 395 6.20 31.24 15.62
CA ASP A 395 7.18 32.32 15.66
C ASP A 395 6.58 33.66 16.12
N GLY A 396 5.29 33.66 16.48
CA GLY A 396 4.57 34.81 17.01
C GLY A 396 3.70 35.47 15.95
N GLY A 397 2.50 35.92 16.34
CA GLY A 397 1.49 36.48 15.44
C GLY A 397 1.80 37.88 14.85
N ASP A 398 3.02 38.38 15.00
CA ASP A 398 3.42 39.69 14.50
C ASP A 398 3.59 39.63 12.98
N GLY A 399 2.63 40.19 12.26
CA GLY A 399 2.60 40.12 10.79
C GLY A 399 1.75 38.97 10.24
N ASP A 400 1.06 38.19 11.07
CA ASP A 400 0.20 37.09 10.61
C ASP A 400 -1.20 37.57 10.22
N PHE A 401 -1.27 38.48 9.25
CA PHE A 401 -2.54 39.01 8.74
C PHE A 401 -3.03 38.19 7.55
N ILE A 402 -4.14 37.48 7.74
CA ILE A 402 -4.75 36.62 6.72
C ILE A 402 -5.99 37.27 6.15
N VAL A 403 -6.06 37.35 4.83
CA VAL A 403 -7.25 37.70 4.08
C VAL A 403 -8.01 36.43 3.74
N TRP A 404 -9.24 36.31 4.25
CA TRP A 404 -10.20 35.31 3.79
C TRP A 404 -10.92 35.84 2.56
N GLU A 405 -10.62 35.26 1.41
CA GLU A 405 -11.12 35.64 0.09
C GLU A 405 -12.52 35.05 -0.14
N ARG A 406 -13.52 35.95 -0.22
CA ARG A 406 -14.90 35.68 -0.63
C ARG A 406 -15.50 34.36 -0.07
N PRO A 407 -15.57 34.19 1.27
CA PRO A 407 -16.16 32.99 1.87
C PRO A 407 -17.63 32.85 1.50
N ARG A 408 -18.02 31.70 0.94
CA ARG A 408 -19.38 31.51 0.41
C ARG A 408 -19.86 30.06 0.42
N LEU A 409 -21.17 29.89 0.48
CA LEU A 409 -21.84 28.60 0.29
C LEU A 409 -22.20 28.42 -1.17
N THR A 410 -21.88 27.24 -1.71
CA THR A 410 -22.17 26.84 -3.08
C THR A 410 -22.98 25.56 -3.08
N ALA A 411 -23.98 25.44 -3.95
CA ALA A 411 -24.78 24.23 -4.10
C ALA A 411 -25.29 24.11 -5.54
N PRO A 412 -25.38 22.90 -6.13
CA PRO A 412 -25.92 22.72 -7.48
C PRO A 412 -27.32 23.34 -7.62
N GLY A 413 -27.51 24.18 -8.64
CA GLY A 413 -28.79 24.84 -8.93
C GLY A 413 -29.14 26.03 -8.03
N ARG A 414 -28.24 26.47 -7.14
CA ARG A 414 -28.41 27.68 -6.31
C ARG A 414 -27.36 28.74 -6.65
N PRO A 415 -27.67 30.04 -6.53
CA PRO A 415 -26.65 31.08 -6.59
C PRO A 415 -25.70 30.98 -5.39
N ASP A 416 -24.44 31.39 -5.59
CA ASP A 416 -23.45 31.49 -4.52
C ASP A 416 -23.94 32.46 -3.43
N LEU A 417 -23.92 32.00 -2.18
CA LEU A 417 -24.33 32.79 -1.01
C LEU A 417 -23.11 33.15 -0.17
N LEU A 418 -22.71 34.42 -0.13
CA LEU A 418 -21.60 34.87 0.71
C LEU A 418 -21.93 34.68 2.19
N LEU A 419 -20.94 34.31 3.01
CA LEU A 419 -21.15 34.11 4.46
C LEU A 419 -21.69 35.37 5.16
N ARG A 420 -21.29 36.57 4.71
CA ARG A 420 -21.80 37.85 5.24
C ARG A 420 -23.31 38.03 5.05
N ASP A 421 -23.89 37.39 4.03
CA ASP A 421 -25.28 37.56 3.61
C ASP A 421 -26.20 36.47 4.17
N VAL A 422 -25.65 35.42 4.80
CA VAL A 422 -26.40 34.26 5.32
C VAL A 422 -27.52 34.68 6.27
N ASP A 423 -27.25 35.58 7.21
CA ASP A 423 -28.23 36.00 8.22
C ASP A 423 -29.39 36.81 7.63
N ALA A 424 -29.08 37.70 6.67
CA ALA A 424 -30.09 38.48 5.95
C ALA A 424 -30.98 37.58 5.08
N VAL A 425 -30.36 36.66 4.33
CA VAL A 425 -31.05 35.68 3.50
C VAL A 425 -31.94 34.75 4.33
N ALA A 426 -31.45 34.26 5.47
CA ALA A 426 -32.22 33.41 6.37
C ALA A 426 -33.50 34.10 6.88
N LYS A 427 -33.41 35.39 7.25
CA LYS A 427 -34.56 36.20 7.67
C LYS A 427 -35.56 36.40 6.53
N GLN A 428 -35.09 36.69 5.32
CA GLN A 428 -35.95 36.85 4.15
C GLN A 428 -36.69 35.55 3.81
N LEU A 429 -35.99 34.40 3.79
CA LEU A 429 -36.58 33.08 3.59
C LEU A 429 -37.63 32.75 4.66
N GLY A 430 -37.34 33.04 5.92
CA GLY A 430 -38.29 32.86 7.01
C GLY A 430 -39.58 33.68 6.81
N SER A 431 -39.44 34.95 6.39
CA SER A 431 -40.59 35.82 6.10
C SER A 431 -41.43 35.29 4.92
N TRP A 432 -40.77 34.79 3.87
CA TRP A 432 -41.43 34.23 2.70
C TRP A 432 -42.22 32.98 3.07
N ARG A 433 -41.59 32.06 3.82
CA ARG A 433 -42.24 30.83 4.32
C ARG A 433 -43.51 31.14 5.09
N GLN A 434 -43.48 32.14 5.98
CA GLN A 434 -44.68 32.57 6.71
C GLN A 434 -45.79 33.10 5.80
N ARG A 435 -45.46 33.91 4.78
CA ARG A 435 -46.45 34.40 3.80
C ARG A 435 -47.05 33.25 2.98
N LEU A 436 -46.21 32.33 2.51
CA LEU A 436 -46.62 31.14 1.76
C LEU A 436 -47.58 30.29 2.60
N PHE A 437 -47.23 30.00 3.85
CA PHE A 437 -48.04 29.16 4.72
C PHE A 437 -49.39 29.79 5.03
N ARG A 438 -49.43 31.08 5.38
CA ARG A 438 -50.68 31.81 5.70
C ARG A 438 -51.61 32.04 4.50
N SER A 439 -51.12 31.87 3.28
CA SER A 439 -51.91 32.04 2.05
C SER A 439 -52.33 30.70 1.42
N THR A 440 -51.96 29.56 2.03
CA THR A 440 -52.21 28.21 1.51
C THR A 440 -53.67 27.99 1.08
N ALA A 441 -54.65 28.23 1.96
CA ALA A 441 -56.04 27.92 1.66
C ALA A 441 -56.58 28.73 0.47
N ARG A 442 -56.19 30.02 0.41
CA ARG A 442 -56.57 30.91 -0.70
C ARG A 442 -55.84 30.56 -2.00
N CYS A 443 -54.56 30.19 -1.93
CA CYS A 443 -53.80 29.74 -3.11
C CYS A 443 -54.34 28.41 -3.66
N LEU A 444 -54.78 27.49 -2.80
CA LEU A 444 -55.45 26.27 -3.23
C LEU A 444 -56.83 26.57 -3.82
N GLY A 445 -57.60 27.50 -3.24
CA GLY A 445 -58.85 27.97 -3.85
C GLY A 445 -58.65 28.49 -5.28
N ALA A 446 -57.67 29.37 -5.47
CA ALA A 446 -57.23 29.83 -6.79
C ALA A 446 -56.76 28.67 -7.68
N GLY A 447 -56.00 27.73 -7.13
CA GLY A 447 -55.56 26.52 -7.82
C GLY A 447 -56.69 25.63 -8.31
N ALA A 448 -57.79 25.50 -7.56
CA ALA A 448 -58.97 24.75 -8.01
C ALA A 448 -59.66 25.43 -9.20
N GLU A 449 -59.77 26.76 -9.18
CA GLU A 449 -60.33 27.55 -10.29
C GLU A 449 -59.45 27.48 -11.53
N ALA A 450 -58.14 27.70 -11.36
CA ALA A 450 -57.13 27.50 -12.39
C ALA A 450 -57.18 26.07 -12.95
N ALA A 451 -57.45 25.08 -12.10
CA ALA A 451 -57.47 23.70 -12.52
C ALA A 451 -58.69 23.30 -13.36
N ALA A 452 -59.80 24.02 -13.19
CA ALA A 452 -61.03 23.84 -13.96
C ALA A 452 -61.03 24.65 -15.28
N ALA A 453 -60.11 25.60 -15.43
CA ALA A 453 -60.01 26.43 -16.63
C ALA A 453 -59.55 25.61 -17.85
N SER A 454 -60.16 25.88 -19.00
CA SER A 454 -59.89 25.20 -20.27
C SER A 454 -58.74 25.83 -21.08
N GLY A 455 -58.09 26.89 -20.55
CA GLY A 455 -57.12 27.71 -21.27
C GLY A 455 -56.00 28.26 -20.36
N PRO A 456 -55.05 29.05 -20.91
CA PRO A 456 -53.93 29.58 -20.16
C PRO A 456 -54.39 30.49 -19.02
N VAL A 457 -53.86 30.24 -17.82
CA VAL A 457 -54.22 30.95 -16.59
C VAL A 457 -53.33 32.18 -16.42
N ASP A 458 -53.93 33.37 -16.32
CA ASP A 458 -53.23 34.58 -15.89
C ASP A 458 -53.08 34.60 -14.36
N VAL A 459 -51.88 34.25 -13.90
CA VAL A 459 -51.56 34.16 -12.47
C VAL A 459 -51.74 35.50 -11.75
N LYS A 460 -51.49 36.64 -12.40
CA LYS A 460 -51.61 37.96 -11.75
C LYS A 460 -53.07 38.35 -11.54
N ALA A 461 -53.91 38.08 -12.53
CA ALA A 461 -55.36 38.31 -12.42
C ALA A 461 -55.97 37.41 -11.34
N LEU A 462 -55.61 36.12 -11.35
CA LEU A 462 -56.10 35.14 -10.39
C LEU A 462 -55.63 35.43 -8.96
N ALA A 463 -54.37 35.85 -8.79
CA ALA A 463 -53.84 36.27 -7.48
C ALA A 463 -54.62 37.46 -6.91
N SER A 464 -54.93 38.45 -7.76
CA SER A 464 -55.71 39.63 -7.36
C SER A 464 -57.13 39.26 -6.95
N GLN A 465 -57.79 38.36 -7.70
CA GLN A 465 -59.14 37.86 -7.40
C GLN A 465 -59.22 37.13 -6.04
N HIS A 466 -58.22 36.32 -5.72
CA HIS A 466 -58.17 35.56 -4.46
C HIS A 466 -57.47 36.31 -3.31
N GLY A 467 -57.02 37.55 -3.55
CA GLY A 467 -56.35 38.40 -2.56
C GLY A 467 -55.03 37.83 -2.05
N VAL A 468 -54.30 37.08 -2.88
CA VAL A 468 -53.01 36.45 -2.54
C VAL A 468 -51.86 37.13 -3.28
N ASP A 469 -50.66 37.00 -2.73
CA ASP A 469 -49.44 37.43 -3.40
C ASP A 469 -49.20 36.57 -4.66
N ALA A 470 -48.89 37.22 -5.78
CA ALA A 470 -48.76 36.54 -7.07
C ALA A 470 -47.61 35.54 -7.10
N ASP A 471 -46.51 35.81 -6.38
CA ASP A 471 -45.37 34.89 -6.31
C ASP A 471 -45.71 33.66 -5.45
N CYS A 472 -46.43 33.84 -4.33
CA CYS A 472 -46.94 32.74 -3.53
C CYS A 472 -47.92 31.85 -4.32
N LEU A 473 -48.84 32.46 -5.08
CA LEU A 473 -49.76 31.70 -5.93
C LEU A 473 -49.00 30.97 -7.04
N SER A 474 -48.04 31.63 -7.69
CA SER A 474 -47.20 31.02 -8.71
C SER A 474 -46.45 29.80 -8.16
N ALA A 475 -45.85 29.90 -6.97
CA ALA A 475 -45.17 28.78 -6.31
C ALA A 475 -46.12 27.60 -6.01
N TRP A 476 -47.33 27.88 -5.54
CA TRP A 476 -48.37 26.84 -5.32
C TRP A 476 -48.81 26.19 -6.63
N LEU A 477 -49.08 26.97 -7.67
CA LEU A 477 -49.48 26.45 -8.97
C LEU A 477 -48.36 25.63 -9.62
N ASP A 478 -47.09 26.06 -9.49
CA ASP A 478 -45.92 25.31 -9.93
C ASP A 478 -45.76 24.00 -9.15
N HIS A 479 -45.96 24.02 -7.83
CA HIS A 479 -45.89 22.82 -6.99
C HIS A 479 -47.03 21.83 -7.29
N LEU A 480 -48.21 22.34 -7.68
CA LEU A 480 -49.36 21.53 -8.07
C LEU A 480 -49.34 21.10 -9.55
N GLY A 481 -48.47 21.68 -10.37
CA GLY A 481 -48.43 21.44 -11.82
C GLY A 481 -49.63 22.05 -12.56
N ILE A 482 -50.23 23.13 -12.04
CA ILE A 482 -51.42 23.80 -12.58
C ILE A 482 -51.06 25.04 -13.41
N ALA A 483 -49.91 25.68 -13.16
CA ALA A 483 -49.40 26.78 -13.99
C ALA A 483 -48.39 26.27 -15.02
N SER A 484 -48.46 26.88 -16.22
CA SER A 484 -47.69 26.58 -17.43
C SER A 484 -48.33 25.50 -18.29
N GLY A 485 -48.64 25.83 -19.55
CA GLY A 485 -48.82 24.83 -20.61
C GLY A 485 -47.54 24.03 -20.93
N ALA A 486 -46.69 23.77 -19.94
CA ALA A 486 -45.51 22.92 -20.03
C ALA A 486 -45.94 21.46 -20.08
N ALA A 487 -45.39 20.71 -21.04
CA ALA A 487 -45.57 19.27 -21.11
C ALA A 487 -45.10 18.59 -19.82
N ALA A 488 -45.75 17.47 -19.45
CA ALA A 488 -45.32 16.64 -18.34
C ALA A 488 -43.81 16.27 -18.47
N LEU A 489 -43.06 16.41 -17.38
CA LEU A 489 -41.63 16.15 -17.36
C LEU A 489 -41.36 14.65 -17.48
N LEU A 490 -40.90 14.26 -18.67
CA LEU A 490 -40.37 12.92 -18.94
C LEU A 490 -38.85 12.95 -18.86
N GLY A 491 -38.26 11.83 -18.46
CA GLY A 491 -36.82 11.63 -18.61
C GLY A 491 -36.44 11.47 -20.09
N PRO A 492 -35.14 11.35 -20.41
CA PRO A 492 -34.70 11.04 -21.76
C PRO A 492 -35.44 9.82 -22.33
N LEU A 493 -36.05 10.01 -23.51
CA LEU A 493 -36.68 8.93 -24.25
C LEU A 493 -35.62 7.89 -24.65
N MET A 494 -36.00 6.62 -24.67
CA MET A 494 -35.13 5.56 -25.17
C MET A 494 -35.11 5.58 -26.70
N ASP A 495 -33.94 5.74 -27.30
CA ASP A 495 -33.77 6.02 -28.73
C ASP A 495 -32.96 4.95 -29.48
N ARG A 496 -32.25 4.05 -28.78
CA ARG A 496 -31.51 2.94 -29.42
C ARG A 496 -32.39 1.71 -29.59
N LYS A 497 -32.56 1.30 -30.85
CA LYS A 497 -33.39 0.16 -31.23
C LYS A 497 -32.68 -1.18 -31.02
N VAL A 498 -33.46 -2.20 -30.68
CA VAL A 498 -33.11 -3.62 -30.73
C VAL A 498 -34.17 -4.34 -31.55
N ASP A 499 -33.78 -4.82 -32.73
CA ASP A 499 -34.65 -5.53 -33.67
C ASP A 499 -34.78 -7.03 -33.35
N SER A 500 -33.99 -7.56 -32.42
CA SER A 500 -34.10 -8.93 -31.92
C SER A 500 -33.49 -9.08 -30.52
N SER A 501 -34.17 -9.79 -29.61
CA SER A 501 -33.69 -10.04 -28.25
C SER A 501 -33.54 -11.54 -27.99
N ALA A 502 -32.37 -11.95 -27.47
CA ALA A 502 -31.98 -13.36 -27.25
C ALA A 502 -32.23 -14.30 -28.47
N GLY A 503 -32.10 -13.77 -29.68
CA GLY A 503 -32.28 -14.53 -30.93
C GLY A 503 -33.71 -14.60 -31.46
N TYR A 504 -34.69 -13.99 -30.78
CA TYR A 504 -36.07 -13.90 -31.26
C TYR A 504 -36.29 -12.57 -31.99
N ASP A 505 -36.63 -12.64 -33.27
CA ASP A 505 -36.92 -11.49 -34.15
C ASP A 505 -38.29 -10.85 -33.86
N PHE A 506 -39.21 -11.58 -33.23
CA PHE A 506 -40.49 -11.07 -32.75
C PHE A 506 -40.42 -10.39 -31.37
N VAL A 507 -39.25 -10.39 -30.71
CA VAL A 507 -39.01 -9.66 -29.46
C VAL A 507 -38.12 -8.46 -29.72
N LYS A 508 -38.75 -7.29 -29.81
CA LYS A 508 -38.12 -6.03 -30.21
C LYS A 508 -38.24 -4.99 -29.10
N GLY A 509 -37.48 -3.90 -29.18
CA GLY A 509 -37.61 -2.84 -28.20
C GLY A 509 -36.51 -1.77 -28.23
N TRP A 510 -36.42 -1.05 -27.13
CA TRP A 510 -35.49 0.06 -26.93
C TRP A 510 -34.52 -0.26 -25.80
N VAL A 511 -33.24 0.10 -25.95
CA VAL A 511 -32.19 -0.18 -24.96
C VAL A 511 -31.35 1.05 -24.59
N GLY A 512 -30.93 1.12 -23.34
CA GLY A 512 -29.99 2.08 -22.79
C GLY A 512 -28.75 1.39 -22.26
N ASP A 513 -27.87 2.14 -21.59
CA ASP A 513 -26.63 1.58 -21.04
C ASP A 513 -26.94 0.68 -19.83
N ASP A 514 -25.98 -0.17 -19.44
CA ASP A 514 -26.08 -1.04 -18.25
C ASP A 514 -27.37 -1.89 -18.19
N ALA A 515 -27.70 -2.54 -19.32
CA ALA A 515 -28.87 -3.43 -19.48
C ALA A 515 -30.26 -2.77 -19.36
N LEU A 516 -30.33 -1.45 -19.28
CA LEU A 516 -31.58 -0.69 -19.32
C LEU A 516 -32.38 -1.04 -20.59
N SER A 517 -33.63 -1.49 -20.49
CA SER A 517 -34.42 -1.89 -21.67
C SER A 517 -35.94 -1.82 -21.49
N VAL A 518 -36.64 -1.64 -22.61
CA VAL A 518 -38.10 -1.82 -22.76
C VAL A 518 -38.31 -2.65 -24.02
N VAL A 519 -38.84 -3.86 -23.87
CA VAL A 519 -39.03 -4.83 -24.95
C VAL A 519 -40.46 -5.33 -24.99
N ALA A 520 -40.94 -5.69 -26.18
CA ALA A 520 -42.25 -6.27 -26.39
C ALA A 520 -42.18 -7.50 -27.28
N SER A 521 -43.08 -8.47 -27.03
CA SER A 521 -43.22 -9.69 -27.82
C SER A 521 -44.47 -9.59 -28.68
N SER A 522 -44.32 -9.70 -30.00
CA SER A 522 -45.42 -9.70 -30.98
C SER A 522 -45.97 -11.09 -31.30
N SER A 523 -45.46 -12.13 -30.63
CA SER A 523 -45.73 -13.54 -30.91
C SER A 523 -46.73 -14.15 -29.91
N ASP A 524 -47.39 -15.22 -30.34
CA ASP A 524 -48.20 -16.10 -29.49
C ASP A 524 -47.35 -17.03 -28.59
N GLN A 525 -46.03 -17.02 -28.77
CA GLN A 525 -45.11 -17.89 -28.03
C GLN A 525 -44.69 -17.28 -26.69
N HIS A 526 -44.69 -18.11 -25.64
CA HIS A 526 -43.98 -17.82 -24.42
C HIS A 526 -42.49 -18.11 -24.64
N VAL A 527 -41.64 -17.11 -24.42
CA VAL A 527 -40.18 -17.23 -24.64
C VAL A 527 -39.40 -16.75 -23.43
N ARG A 528 -38.07 -16.94 -23.48
CA ARG A 528 -37.17 -16.56 -22.40
C ARG A 528 -36.08 -15.63 -22.89
N ILE A 529 -36.04 -14.41 -22.34
CA ILE A 529 -35.13 -13.33 -22.72
C ILE A 529 -34.59 -12.62 -21.47
N PRO A 530 -33.37 -12.93 -21.03
CA PRO A 530 -33.05 -13.92 -19.98
C PRO A 530 -34.15 -14.34 -18.95
N GLY A 531 -35.22 -13.55 -18.76
CA GLY A 531 -36.38 -13.86 -17.93
C GLY A 531 -37.61 -14.31 -18.74
N ASN A 532 -38.69 -14.70 -18.06
CA ASN A 532 -39.90 -15.19 -18.71
C ASN A 532 -40.66 -14.05 -19.42
N MET A 533 -40.88 -14.19 -20.73
CA MET A 533 -41.61 -13.24 -21.56
C MET A 533 -42.91 -13.89 -22.06
N LYS A 534 -44.04 -13.28 -21.70
CA LYS A 534 -45.37 -13.77 -22.08
C LYS A 534 -45.69 -13.40 -23.54
N PRO A 535 -46.58 -14.16 -24.21
CA PRO A 535 -47.17 -13.74 -25.49
C PRO A 535 -47.77 -12.34 -25.41
N HIS A 536 -47.65 -11.54 -26.47
CA HIS A 536 -48.25 -10.19 -26.59
C HIS A 536 -48.06 -9.29 -25.37
N SER A 537 -46.87 -9.30 -24.78
CA SER A 537 -46.57 -8.58 -23.54
C SER A 537 -45.43 -7.57 -23.69
N VAL A 538 -45.28 -6.70 -22.68
CA VAL A 538 -44.20 -5.73 -22.56
C VAL A 538 -43.41 -6.01 -21.28
N ALA A 539 -42.09 -5.99 -21.38
CA ALA A 539 -41.18 -6.16 -20.25
C ALA A 539 -40.13 -5.06 -20.24
N VAL A 540 -39.65 -4.72 -19.05
CA VAL A 540 -38.67 -3.66 -18.84
C VAL A 540 -37.57 -4.12 -17.89
N HIS A 541 -36.39 -3.52 -18.01
CA HIS A 541 -35.26 -3.80 -17.13
C HIS A 541 -34.60 -2.47 -16.71
N PRO A 542 -34.44 -2.18 -15.40
CA PRO A 542 -33.72 -1.00 -14.93
C PRO A 542 -32.19 -1.17 -15.03
N ALA A 543 -31.43 -0.10 -14.81
CA ALA A 543 -29.97 -0.09 -14.65
C ALA A 543 -29.61 0.29 -13.19
N PRO A 544 -28.39 0.01 -12.69
CA PRO A 544 -28.07 0.22 -11.27
C PRO A 544 -28.24 1.67 -10.80
N SER A 545 -28.05 2.65 -11.69
CA SER A 545 -28.23 4.08 -11.41
C SER A 545 -29.44 4.70 -12.09
N ARG A 546 -30.23 3.93 -12.86
CA ARG A 546 -31.37 4.46 -13.63
C ARG A 546 -32.60 3.56 -13.59
N SER A 547 -33.75 4.18 -13.42
CA SER A 547 -35.07 3.57 -13.54
C SER A 547 -35.55 3.60 -14.99
N VAL A 548 -36.44 2.67 -15.33
CA VAL A 548 -37.12 2.59 -16.62
C VAL A 548 -38.61 2.82 -16.42
N ALA A 549 -39.25 3.55 -17.31
CA ALA A 549 -40.65 3.92 -17.17
C ALA A 549 -41.40 3.87 -18.50
N VAL A 550 -42.68 3.49 -18.40
CA VAL A 550 -43.65 3.57 -19.49
C VAL A 550 -44.75 4.55 -19.10
N GLY A 551 -44.97 5.56 -19.95
CA GLY A 551 -45.95 6.62 -19.73
C GLY A 551 -47.08 6.61 -20.75
N TRP A 552 -48.32 6.61 -20.29
CA TRP A 552 -49.50 6.94 -21.09
C TRP A 552 -49.76 8.44 -21.02
N ARG A 553 -49.56 9.16 -22.12
CA ARG A 553 -49.88 10.58 -22.25
C ARG A 553 -51.32 10.73 -22.70
N SER A 554 -52.14 11.37 -21.88
CA SER A 554 -53.57 11.51 -22.16
C SER A 554 -53.79 12.33 -23.45
N PRO A 555 -54.46 11.78 -24.48
CA PRO A 555 -54.83 12.53 -25.67
C PRO A 555 -56.05 13.44 -25.44
N VAL A 556 -56.71 13.32 -24.28
CA VAL A 556 -57.98 13.98 -23.98
C VAL A 556 -58.01 14.58 -22.58
N ALA A 557 -58.95 15.49 -22.34
CA ALA A 557 -59.34 15.88 -20.98
C ALA A 557 -60.53 15.02 -20.55
N ALA A 558 -60.37 14.18 -19.53
CA ALA A 558 -61.38 13.23 -19.07
C ALA A 558 -61.13 12.79 -17.63
N VAL A 559 -62.12 12.14 -17.02
CA VAL A 559 -61.92 11.35 -15.79
C VAL A 559 -61.66 9.91 -16.21
N VAL A 560 -60.51 9.37 -15.85
CA VAL A 560 -60.09 8.01 -16.21
C VAL A 560 -59.95 7.10 -14.99
N SER A 561 -59.95 5.80 -15.23
CA SER A 561 -59.48 4.80 -14.29
C SER A 561 -58.17 4.17 -14.80
N ALA A 562 -57.28 3.82 -13.88
CA ALA A 562 -56.03 3.13 -14.21
C ALA A 562 -55.91 1.81 -13.43
N SER A 563 -55.57 0.74 -14.13
CA SER A 563 -55.27 -0.57 -13.55
C SER A 563 -54.13 -1.23 -14.32
N GLY A 564 -53.51 -2.23 -13.72
CA GLY A 564 -52.43 -2.94 -14.38
C GLY A 564 -51.77 -3.99 -13.51
N LEU A 565 -50.62 -4.45 -13.97
CA LEU A 565 -49.88 -5.54 -13.37
C LEU A 565 -48.38 -5.25 -13.40
N VAL A 566 -47.68 -5.61 -12.32
CA VAL A 566 -46.23 -5.69 -12.27
C VAL A 566 -45.82 -7.10 -11.84
N GLN A 567 -44.96 -7.76 -12.60
CA GLN A 567 -44.47 -9.09 -12.29
C GLN A 567 -42.98 -9.21 -12.57
N HIS A 568 -42.21 -9.57 -11.55
CA HIS A 568 -40.80 -9.95 -11.70
C HIS A 568 -40.68 -11.18 -12.61
N ALA A 569 -39.97 -11.06 -13.73
CA ALA A 569 -39.94 -12.07 -14.78
C ALA A 569 -38.91 -13.19 -14.52
N HIS A 570 -38.04 -13.04 -13.52
CA HIS A 570 -37.04 -14.05 -13.14
C HIS A 570 -37.45 -14.77 -11.84
N PRO A 571 -38.10 -15.95 -11.91
CA PRO A 571 -38.47 -16.69 -10.71
C PRO A 571 -37.28 -17.20 -9.89
N GLU A 572 -36.09 -17.33 -10.51
CA GLU A 572 -34.94 -18.03 -9.94
C GLU A 572 -33.84 -17.11 -9.37
N CYS A 573 -33.85 -15.81 -9.69
CA CYS A 573 -32.84 -14.87 -9.22
C CYS A 573 -33.35 -13.42 -9.16
N GLY A 574 -32.56 -12.57 -8.52
CA GLY A 574 -32.86 -11.15 -8.29
C GLY A 574 -33.49 -10.88 -6.92
N ASN A 575 -33.28 -9.67 -6.40
CA ASN A 575 -33.96 -9.18 -5.20
C ASN A 575 -35.33 -8.51 -5.54
N GLY A 576 -35.69 -8.50 -6.82
CA GLY A 576 -36.91 -7.93 -7.33
C GLY A 576 -36.82 -6.42 -7.52
N VAL A 577 -37.90 -5.82 -8.01
CA VAL A 577 -37.95 -4.39 -8.35
C VAL A 577 -38.87 -3.60 -7.44
N LEU A 578 -38.56 -2.31 -7.30
CA LEU A 578 -39.47 -1.33 -6.72
C LEU A 578 -40.26 -0.66 -7.84
N TRP A 579 -41.59 -0.70 -7.77
CA TRP A 579 -42.45 -0.07 -8.77
C TRP A 579 -43.25 1.07 -8.18
N THR A 580 -43.53 2.07 -9.01
CA THR A 580 -44.35 3.23 -8.65
C THR A 580 -45.23 3.61 -9.82
N LEU A 581 -46.54 3.79 -9.57
CA LEU A 581 -47.46 4.41 -10.51
C LEU A 581 -47.61 5.89 -10.15
N GLU A 582 -47.42 6.76 -11.12
CA GLU A 582 -47.42 8.22 -10.95
C GLU A 582 -48.36 8.89 -11.95
N LEU A 583 -49.00 9.98 -11.52
CA LEU A 583 -49.62 10.96 -12.41
C LEU A 583 -48.72 12.20 -12.49
N ARG A 584 -48.26 12.52 -13.70
CA ARG A 584 -47.33 13.63 -13.96
C ARG A 584 -48.05 14.78 -14.66
N ARG A 585 -47.97 15.97 -14.04
CA ARG A 585 -48.57 17.23 -14.53
C ARG A 585 -47.50 18.31 -14.52
N GLY A 586 -47.07 18.76 -15.70
CA GLY A 586 -45.93 19.68 -15.81
C GLY A 586 -44.69 19.14 -15.08
N LYS A 587 -44.21 19.84 -14.06
CA LYS A 587 -43.06 19.42 -13.23
C LYS A 587 -43.45 18.58 -12.01
N THR A 588 -44.74 18.43 -11.72
CA THR A 588 -45.25 17.78 -10.51
C THR A 588 -45.53 16.31 -10.76
N ARG A 589 -45.26 15.50 -9.73
CA ARG A 589 -45.53 14.07 -9.72
C ARG A 589 -46.42 13.74 -8.53
N GLU A 590 -47.57 13.16 -8.80
CA GLU A 590 -48.45 12.58 -7.80
C GLU A 590 -48.23 11.07 -7.80
N ARG A 591 -47.81 10.51 -6.66
CA ARG A 591 -47.67 9.07 -6.53
C ARG A 591 -49.05 8.47 -6.30
N LEU A 592 -49.51 7.60 -7.19
CA LEU A 592 -50.82 6.96 -7.10
C LEU A 592 -50.76 5.61 -6.38
N ALA A 593 -49.73 4.82 -6.68
CA ALA A 593 -49.49 3.52 -6.05
C ALA A 593 -47.99 3.20 -6.06
N THR A 594 -47.55 2.32 -5.15
CA THR A 594 -46.18 1.82 -5.12
C THR A 594 -46.16 0.43 -4.50
N GLY A 595 -45.12 -0.34 -4.80
CA GLY A 595 -44.91 -1.63 -4.18
C GLY A 595 -43.59 -2.26 -4.61
N THR A 596 -43.39 -3.49 -4.15
CA THR A 596 -42.22 -4.31 -4.50
C THR A 596 -42.70 -5.55 -5.23
N SER A 597 -42.09 -5.87 -6.37
CA SER A 597 -42.33 -7.14 -7.07
C SER A 597 -41.12 -8.05 -6.90
N GLN A 598 -41.32 -9.23 -6.30
CA GLN A 598 -40.27 -10.21 -6.03
C GLN A 598 -40.84 -11.63 -6.08
N GLY A 599 -40.07 -12.54 -6.67
CA GLY A 599 -40.57 -13.86 -7.08
C GLY A 599 -41.61 -13.69 -8.20
N ALA A 600 -41.82 -14.69 -9.04
CA ALA A 600 -42.69 -14.58 -10.21
C ALA A 600 -44.20 -14.38 -9.90
N LYS A 601 -44.55 -13.84 -8.74
CA LYS A 601 -45.90 -13.47 -8.33
C LYS A 601 -46.35 -12.23 -9.07
N GLU A 602 -47.57 -12.31 -9.60
CA GLU A 602 -48.27 -11.18 -10.19
C GLU A 602 -48.74 -10.20 -9.12
N ILE A 603 -48.43 -8.91 -9.30
CA ILE A 603 -48.87 -7.83 -8.40
C ILE A 603 -49.80 -6.90 -9.18
N PRO A 604 -51.12 -7.07 -9.03
CA PRO A 604 -52.08 -6.15 -9.63
C PRO A 604 -52.12 -4.83 -8.87
N PHE A 605 -52.38 -3.74 -9.59
CA PHE A 605 -52.73 -2.44 -9.03
C PHE A 605 -54.01 -1.88 -9.66
N GLY A 606 -54.76 -1.10 -8.89
CA GLY A 606 -56.05 -0.55 -9.30
C GLY A 606 -57.22 -1.55 -9.26
N PRO A 607 -58.40 -1.18 -9.81
CA PRO A 607 -58.66 0.07 -10.52
C PRO A 607 -58.60 1.27 -9.59
N LEU A 608 -57.74 2.23 -9.95
CA LEU A 608 -57.71 3.55 -9.34
C LEU A 608 -58.75 4.39 -10.07
N GLU A 609 -59.90 4.60 -9.45
CA GLU A 609 -61.00 5.34 -10.04
C GLU A 609 -60.85 6.86 -9.88
N LYS A 610 -61.57 7.61 -10.73
CA LYS A 610 -61.73 9.08 -10.64
C LYS A 610 -60.42 9.87 -10.83
N LEU A 611 -59.52 9.40 -11.67
CA LEU A 611 -58.30 10.13 -12.02
C LEU A 611 -58.63 11.22 -13.05
N GLY A 612 -58.76 12.47 -12.63
CA GLY A 612 -58.91 13.60 -13.54
C GLY A 612 -57.63 13.87 -14.32
N VAL A 613 -57.66 13.77 -15.65
CA VAL A 613 -56.52 14.02 -16.54
C VAL A 613 -56.85 15.10 -17.56
N ARG A 614 -55.86 15.92 -17.93
CA ARG A 614 -55.91 16.85 -19.07
C ARG A 614 -55.17 16.27 -20.26
N ALA A 615 -55.46 16.82 -21.45
CA ALA A 615 -54.65 16.53 -22.62
C ALA A 615 -53.18 16.90 -22.33
N GLY A 616 -52.29 15.92 -22.46
CA GLY A 616 -50.85 16.07 -22.20
C GLY A 616 -50.36 15.62 -20.82
N ASP A 617 -51.24 15.36 -19.85
CA ASP A 617 -50.89 14.71 -18.58
C ASP A 617 -50.39 13.29 -18.83
N VAL A 618 -49.50 12.76 -17.96
CA VAL A 618 -48.94 11.42 -18.15
C VAL A 618 -49.18 10.53 -16.94
N VAL A 619 -49.79 9.37 -17.15
CA VAL A 619 -49.82 8.26 -16.17
C VAL A 619 -48.60 7.38 -16.44
N ALA A 620 -47.63 7.37 -15.54
CA ALA A 620 -46.35 6.69 -15.70
C ALA A 620 -46.20 5.52 -14.70
N LEU A 621 -45.85 4.34 -15.21
CA LEU A 621 -45.41 3.20 -14.41
C LEU A 621 -43.87 3.14 -14.45
N VAL A 622 -43.24 3.35 -13.29
CA VAL A 622 -41.79 3.46 -13.12
C VAL A 622 -41.26 2.23 -12.39
N ILE A 623 -40.26 1.56 -12.96
CA ILE A 623 -39.57 0.40 -12.38
C ILE A 623 -38.14 0.82 -11.99
N ASN A 624 -37.82 0.68 -10.70
CA ASN A 624 -36.57 1.11 -10.08
C ASN A 624 -35.74 -0.10 -9.62
N PRO A 625 -34.40 -0.01 -9.68
CA PRO A 625 -33.52 -1.03 -9.11
C PRO A 625 -33.66 -1.02 -7.58
N ARG A 626 -33.94 -2.17 -6.96
CA ARG A 626 -34.08 -2.26 -5.51
C ARG A 626 -32.70 -2.31 -4.86
N ASP A 627 -32.42 -1.38 -3.94
CA ASP A 627 -31.14 -1.26 -3.24
C ASP A 627 -29.93 -1.08 -4.18
N GLY A 628 -30.15 -0.49 -5.38
CA GLY A 628 -29.12 -0.36 -6.42
C GLY A 628 -28.75 -1.68 -7.10
N ASN A 629 -29.41 -2.78 -6.74
CA ASN A 629 -29.31 -4.06 -7.44
C ASN A 629 -30.27 -4.07 -8.64
N HIS A 630 -29.77 -4.59 -9.75
CA HIS A 630 -30.49 -4.73 -11.02
C HIS A 630 -30.29 -6.14 -11.62
N SER A 631 -29.67 -7.06 -10.87
CA SER A 631 -29.33 -8.39 -11.37
C SER A 631 -30.59 -9.25 -11.46
N CYS A 632 -30.86 -9.79 -12.65
CA CYS A 632 -32.08 -10.55 -12.94
C CYS A 632 -33.39 -9.75 -12.73
N ASP A 633 -33.44 -8.46 -13.06
CA ASP A 633 -34.60 -7.59 -12.75
C ASP A 633 -35.51 -7.27 -13.95
N LEU A 634 -35.51 -8.14 -14.97
CA LEU A 634 -36.52 -8.07 -16.01
C LEU A 634 -37.91 -8.18 -15.37
N THR A 635 -38.79 -7.25 -15.72
CA THR A 635 -40.11 -7.10 -15.11
C THR A 635 -41.14 -7.01 -16.22
N ALA A 636 -42.09 -7.94 -16.24
CA ALA A 636 -43.27 -7.85 -17.08
C ALA A 636 -44.23 -6.81 -16.50
N ILE A 637 -44.70 -5.90 -17.35
CA ILE A 637 -45.59 -4.82 -16.95
C ILE A 637 -46.81 -4.75 -17.86
N ASP A 638 -47.93 -4.32 -17.29
CA ASP A 638 -49.12 -3.92 -18.04
C ASP A 638 -49.75 -2.69 -17.40
N LEU A 639 -50.33 -1.83 -18.23
CA LEU A 639 -51.03 -0.63 -17.83
C LEU A 639 -52.23 -0.44 -18.76
N THR A 640 -53.42 -0.42 -18.15
CA THR A 640 -54.67 -0.10 -18.81
C THR A 640 -55.23 1.19 -18.23
N VAL A 641 -55.57 2.13 -19.10
CA VAL A 641 -56.25 3.37 -18.75
C VAL A 641 -57.59 3.42 -19.47
N SER A 642 -58.67 3.78 -18.79
CA SER A 642 -60.02 3.81 -19.37
C SER A 642 -60.78 5.07 -18.99
N ASP A 643 -61.44 5.72 -19.95
CA ASP A 643 -62.38 6.83 -19.68
C ASP A 643 -63.85 6.35 -19.57
N GLY A 644 -64.07 5.03 -19.51
CA GLY A 644 -65.38 4.39 -19.51
C GLY A 644 -65.96 4.13 -20.92
N SER A 645 -65.50 4.86 -21.94
CA SER A 645 -65.88 4.66 -23.35
C SER A 645 -64.76 4.04 -24.19
N ARG A 646 -63.52 4.42 -23.91
CA ARG A 646 -62.29 3.95 -24.55
C ARG A 646 -61.38 3.37 -23.48
N ALA A 647 -60.64 2.34 -23.86
CA ALA A 647 -59.61 1.76 -23.02
C ALA A 647 -58.30 1.67 -23.80
N TRP A 648 -57.25 2.31 -23.31
CA TRP A 648 -55.87 2.21 -23.78
C TRP A 648 -55.17 1.08 -23.02
N SER A 649 -54.53 0.15 -23.72
CA SER A 649 -53.84 -0.99 -23.11
C SER A 649 -52.43 -1.05 -23.65
N LEU A 650 -51.45 -1.00 -22.75
CA LEU A 650 -50.03 -1.04 -23.10
C LEU A 650 -49.72 -2.28 -23.95
N ALA A 651 -50.11 -3.45 -23.48
CA ALA A 651 -49.88 -4.71 -24.19
C ALA A 651 -50.50 -4.70 -25.60
N ARG A 652 -51.78 -4.31 -25.72
CA ARG A 652 -52.49 -4.35 -27.00
C ARG A 652 -51.98 -3.31 -28.00
N ASP A 653 -51.68 -2.10 -27.53
CA ASP A 653 -51.32 -0.99 -28.41
C ASP A 653 -49.84 -1.05 -28.83
N VAL A 654 -48.96 -1.62 -28.00
CA VAL A 654 -47.49 -1.57 -28.22
C VAL A 654 -46.89 -2.92 -28.66
N SER A 655 -47.39 -4.06 -28.16
CA SER A 655 -46.75 -5.35 -28.45
C SER A 655 -46.68 -5.76 -29.93
N PRO A 656 -47.60 -5.37 -30.83
CA PRO A 656 -47.49 -5.71 -32.24
C PRO A 656 -46.29 -5.06 -32.95
N ASP A 657 -45.93 -3.81 -32.60
CA ASP A 657 -44.83 -3.09 -33.24
C ASP A 657 -44.24 -1.95 -32.36
N ILE A 658 -43.59 -2.30 -31.26
CA ILE A 658 -42.95 -1.32 -30.36
C ILE A 658 -41.94 -0.38 -31.04
N LEU A 659 -41.40 -0.75 -32.21
CA LEU A 659 -40.40 0.04 -32.94
C LEU A 659 -41.01 1.06 -33.92
N ALA A 660 -42.34 1.12 -34.04
CA ALA A 660 -43.05 2.11 -34.84
C ALA A 660 -42.70 3.54 -34.43
N GLY A 661 -42.41 3.77 -33.16
CA GLY A 661 -41.89 5.05 -32.67
C GLY A 661 -41.74 5.10 -31.15
N ASN A 662 -40.96 6.07 -30.68
CA ASN A 662 -40.96 6.51 -29.29
C ASN A 662 -40.92 8.04 -29.28
N PRO A 663 -42.08 8.71 -29.10
CA PRO A 663 -43.31 8.15 -28.55
C PRO A 663 -44.15 7.36 -29.58
N HIS A 664 -44.83 6.32 -29.10
CA HIS A 664 -45.64 5.37 -29.86
C HIS A 664 -47.12 5.80 -29.90
N ALA A 665 -47.82 5.52 -31.00
CA ALA A 665 -49.24 5.83 -31.15
C ALA A 665 -50.14 4.89 -30.32
N ASP A 666 -51.38 5.26 -30.08
CA ASP A 666 -52.39 4.34 -29.53
C ASP A 666 -53.14 3.56 -30.64
N GLY A 667 -53.98 2.60 -30.23
CA GLY A 667 -54.86 1.86 -31.15
C GLY A 667 -56.00 2.69 -31.75
N PHE A 668 -56.15 3.97 -31.39
CA PHE A 668 -57.19 4.88 -31.88
C PHE A 668 -56.66 5.93 -32.88
N GLY A 669 -55.38 5.83 -33.26
CA GLY A 669 -54.74 6.73 -34.23
C GLY A 669 -54.21 8.03 -33.64
N ASN A 670 -54.19 8.18 -32.31
CA ASN A 670 -53.54 9.33 -31.66
C ASN A 670 -52.02 9.08 -31.63
N ALA A 671 -51.26 9.98 -32.25
CA ALA A 671 -49.81 9.93 -32.20
C ALA A 671 -49.28 10.34 -30.82
N GLY A 672 -48.17 9.73 -30.41
CA GLY A 672 -47.43 10.14 -29.21
C GLY A 672 -48.20 9.94 -27.90
N VAL A 673 -48.85 8.78 -27.73
CA VAL A 673 -49.57 8.42 -26.50
C VAL A 673 -48.65 7.65 -25.56
N TRP A 674 -48.00 6.60 -26.04
CA TRP A 674 -47.12 5.76 -25.23
C TRP A 674 -45.68 6.25 -25.31
N HIS A 675 -45.03 6.45 -24.16
CA HIS A 675 -43.66 6.95 -24.07
C HIS A 675 -42.79 5.98 -23.28
N PHE A 676 -41.59 5.68 -23.79
CA PHE A 676 -40.60 4.84 -23.11
C PHE A 676 -39.39 5.70 -22.74
N PHE A 677 -39.10 5.84 -21.46
CA PHE A 677 -38.06 6.76 -20.99
C PHE A 677 -37.34 6.24 -19.75
N SER A 678 -36.20 6.85 -19.44
CA SER A 678 -35.42 6.51 -18.25
C SER A 678 -35.13 7.73 -17.39
N GLU A 679 -34.93 7.51 -16.09
CA GLU A 679 -34.60 8.57 -15.14
C GLU A 679 -33.65 8.07 -14.04
N PRO A 680 -32.92 8.95 -13.32
CA PRO A 680 -32.03 8.53 -12.24
C PRO A 680 -32.76 7.71 -11.16
N ALA A 681 -32.14 6.62 -10.69
CA ALA A 681 -32.75 5.67 -9.74
C ALA A 681 -33.00 6.26 -8.34
N ALA A 682 -32.30 7.32 -7.96
CA ALA A 682 -32.58 8.09 -6.74
C ALA A 682 -33.93 8.86 -6.81
N GLY A 683 -34.73 8.62 -7.85
CA GLY A 683 -35.89 9.42 -8.24
C GLY A 683 -35.47 10.57 -9.16
N ALA A 684 -36.32 10.93 -10.13
CA ALA A 684 -36.07 12.15 -10.89
C ALA A 684 -36.50 13.41 -10.13
N SER A 685 -35.89 14.53 -10.52
CA SER A 685 -36.12 15.85 -9.98
C SER A 685 -37.58 16.31 -10.17
N GLY A 686 -38.27 16.58 -9.07
CA GLY A 686 -39.61 17.18 -9.05
C GLY A 686 -40.29 17.03 -7.68
N PRO A 687 -41.24 17.89 -7.30
CA PRO A 687 -42.00 17.72 -6.07
C PRO A 687 -42.89 16.46 -6.21
N VAL A 688 -42.69 15.50 -5.30
CA VAL A 688 -43.52 14.29 -5.19
C VAL A 688 -44.52 14.50 -4.06
N ILE A 689 -45.79 14.66 -4.39
CA ILE A 689 -46.84 14.83 -3.38
C ILE A 689 -47.07 13.47 -2.70
N PRO A 690 -46.91 13.35 -1.35
CA PRO A 690 -47.05 12.08 -0.65
C PRO A 690 -48.50 11.58 -0.67
N VAL A 691 -48.67 10.27 -0.94
CA VAL A 691 -49.98 9.61 -1.00
C VAL A 691 -50.71 9.75 0.32
N GLY A 692 -51.99 10.14 0.28
CA GLY A 692 -52.82 10.26 1.48
C GLY A 692 -52.59 11.53 2.30
N SER A 693 -51.62 12.37 1.92
CA SER A 693 -51.47 13.71 2.50
C SER A 693 -52.72 14.56 2.26
N LEU A 694 -52.91 15.60 3.06
CA LEU A 694 -53.98 16.60 2.89
C LEU A 694 -53.98 17.18 1.48
N LEU A 695 -52.80 17.43 0.90
CA LEU A 695 -52.67 17.96 -0.46
C LEU A 695 -53.09 16.94 -1.53
N SER A 696 -52.71 15.67 -1.38
CA SER A 696 -53.14 14.59 -2.29
C SER A 696 -54.66 14.37 -2.23
N ARG A 697 -55.25 14.38 -1.01
CA ARG A 697 -56.70 14.31 -0.82
C ARG A 697 -57.41 15.51 -1.45
N TRP A 698 -56.86 16.70 -1.30
CA TRP A 698 -57.39 17.91 -1.93
C TRP A 698 -57.39 17.84 -3.46
N GLN A 699 -56.36 17.24 -4.07
CA GLN A 699 -56.27 17.06 -5.52
C GLN A 699 -57.34 16.10 -6.06
N SER A 700 -57.60 15.01 -5.34
CA SER A 700 -58.55 13.96 -5.73
C SER A 700 -60.01 14.29 -5.41
N GLU A 701 -60.27 15.28 -4.57
CA GLU A 701 -61.62 15.71 -4.23
C GLU A 701 -62.31 16.39 -5.43
N SER A 702 -63.62 16.26 -5.52
CA SER A 702 -64.47 16.87 -6.56
C SER A 702 -65.47 17.87 -5.99
N ASP A 703 -65.87 17.72 -4.73
CA ASP A 703 -66.77 18.67 -4.06
C ASP A 703 -66.03 19.97 -3.66
N PRO A 704 -66.51 21.16 -4.12
CA PRO A 704 -65.87 22.44 -3.80
C PRO A 704 -65.81 22.74 -2.29
N GLY A 705 -66.83 22.33 -1.52
CA GLY A 705 -66.88 22.56 -0.07
C GLY A 705 -65.85 21.71 0.68
N ALA A 706 -65.75 20.43 0.35
CA ALA A 706 -64.75 19.52 0.88
C ALA A 706 -63.32 19.95 0.50
N LYS A 707 -63.09 20.44 -0.73
CA LYS A 707 -61.81 21.05 -1.11
C LYS A 707 -61.45 22.24 -0.24
N ALA A 708 -62.37 23.16 -0.01
CA ALA A 708 -62.11 24.33 0.84
C ALA A 708 -61.75 23.93 2.27
N LYS A 709 -62.40 22.89 2.81
CA LYS A 709 -62.08 22.34 4.14
C LYS A 709 -60.67 21.75 4.21
N LEU A 710 -60.30 20.88 3.26
CA LEU A 710 -58.97 20.28 3.18
C LEU A 710 -57.86 21.34 3.01
N ALA A 711 -58.14 22.39 2.24
CA ALA A 711 -57.22 23.51 2.08
C ALA A 711 -57.00 24.30 3.38
N GLY A 712 -58.05 24.46 4.20
CA GLY A 712 -57.97 25.03 5.54
C GLY A 712 -57.16 24.16 6.51
N GLU A 713 -57.44 22.84 6.55
CA GLU A 713 -56.69 21.88 7.37
C GLU A 713 -55.19 21.88 7.03
N LEU A 714 -54.83 21.95 5.74
CA LEU A 714 -53.43 22.04 5.32
C LEU A 714 -52.79 23.37 5.71
N GLN A 715 -53.52 24.49 5.61
CA GLN A 715 -53.03 25.78 6.08
C GLN A 715 -52.74 25.75 7.59
N ASP A 716 -53.65 25.19 8.38
CA ASP A 716 -53.48 25.08 9.83
C ASP A 716 -52.29 24.21 10.19
N LEU A 717 -52.08 23.09 9.48
CA LEU A 717 -50.89 22.25 9.63
C LEU A 717 -49.60 23.03 9.35
N LEU A 718 -49.55 23.79 8.25
CA LEU A 718 -48.35 24.55 7.85
C LEU A 718 -48.07 25.71 8.81
N VAL A 719 -49.10 26.40 9.31
CA VAL A 719 -48.94 27.58 10.18
C VAL A 719 -48.68 27.19 11.64
N ASN A 720 -49.43 26.22 12.18
CA ASN A 720 -49.39 25.86 13.60
C ASN A 720 -48.47 24.67 13.90
N GLY A 721 -47.97 23.99 12.85
CA GLY A 721 -46.81 23.09 12.92
C GLY A 721 -47.13 21.60 12.99
N ALA A 722 -46.16 20.81 12.54
CA ALA A 722 -46.22 19.35 12.46
C ALA A 722 -45.69 18.61 13.71
N ALA A 723 -45.41 19.31 14.82
CA ALA A 723 -44.75 18.72 16.00
C ALA A 723 -45.51 17.54 16.63
N ALA A 724 -46.80 17.41 16.36
CA ALA A 724 -47.66 16.31 16.82
C ALA A 724 -47.81 15.16 15.79
N LEU A 725 -47.26 15.29 14.58
CA LEU A 725 -47.37 14.26 13.54
C LEU A 725 -46.24 13.22 13.67
N PRO A 726 -46.55 11.92 13.50
CA PRO A 726 -45.52 10.89 13.35
C PRO A 726 -44.56 11.26 12.20
N PRO A 727 -43.22 11.16 12.38
CA PRO A 727 -42.23 11.58 11.38
C PRO A 727 -42.43 10.99 9.98
N GLU A 728 -42.93 9.75 9.91
CA GLU A 728 -43.18 8.98 8.68
C GLU A 728 -44.58 9.19 8.09
N SER A 729 -45.46 9.97 8.74
CA SER A 729 -46.79 10.24 8.19
C SER A 729 -46.68 11.06 6.90
N SER A 730 -47.59 10.81 5.95
CA SER A 730 -47.61 11.52 4.66
C SER A 730 -47.68 13.04 4.81
N ASP A 731 -48.39 13.54 5.84
CA ASP A 731 -48.49 14.97 6.15
C ASP A 731 -47.20 15.53 6.78
N ALA A 732 -46.45 14.74 7.57
CA ALA A 732 -45.13 15.16 8.06
C ALA A 732 -44.09 15.23 6.93
N VAL A 733 -44.13 14.27 5.99
CA VAL A 733 -43.31 14.30 4.77
C VAL A 733 -43.66 15.54 3.93
N LEU A 734 -44.95 15.77 3.69
CA LEU A 734 -45.43 16.94 2.95
C LEU A 734 -45.00 18.25 3.62
N TYR A 735 -45.16 18.37 4.94
CA TYR A 735 -44.74 19.55 5.70
C TYR A 735 -43.24 19.84 5.50
N ARG A 736 -42.37 18.82 5.60
CA ARG A 736 -40.93 18.98 5.34
C ARG A 736 -40.64 19.39 3.90
N GLN A 737 -41.36 18.83 2.92
CA GLN A 737 -41.18 19.18 1.50
C GLN A 737 -41.57 20.63 1.20
N ILE A 738 -42.72 21.10 1.69
CA ILE A 738 -43.20 22.48 1.47
C ILE A 738 -42.32 23.48 2.24
N GLY A 739 -41.91 23.12 3.47
CA GLY A 739 -41.08 23.97 4.32
C GLY A 739 -39.60 23.99 3.97
N SER A 740 -39.13 23.09 3.10
CA SER A 740 -37.73 23.03 2.68
C SER A 740 -37.37 24.23 1.80
N SER A 741 -36.37 25.00 2.24
CA SER A 741 -35.68 26.03 1.46
C SER A 741 -35.21 25.54 0.08
N THR A 742 -34.94 24.23 -0.03
CA THR A 742 -34.44 23.58 -1.24
C THR A 742 -35.57 23.04 -2.13
N GLY A 743 -36.80 23.03 -1.62
CA GLY A 743 -37.99 22.60 -2.34
C GLY A 743 -38.47 23.62 -3.38
N THR A 744 -39.33 23.18 -4.31
CA THR A 744 -39.86 24.03 -5.39
C THR A 744 -40.52 25.30 -4.87
N MET A 745 -41.19 25.22 -3.72
CA MET A 745 -41.91 26.31 -3.07
C MET A 745 -41.03 27.51 -2.68
N LEU A 746 -39.84 27.25 -2.16
CA LEU A 746 -38.91 28.29 -1.69
C LEU A 746 -37.75 28.53 -2.67
N SER A 747 -37.58 27.67 -3.69
CA SER A 747 -36.57 27.86 -4.74
C SER A 747 -36.75 29.15 -5.56
N ALA A 748 -37.99 29.57 -5.80
CA ALA A 748 -38.27 30.84 -6.46
C ALA A 748 -37.90 32.04 -5.57
N ALA A 749 -38.16 31.92 -4.26
CA ALA A 749 -37.76 32.92 -3.28
C ALA A 749 -36.24 33.10 -3.28
N LEU A 750 -35.48 31.99 -3.27
CA LEU A 750 -34.01 31.99 -3.30
C LEU A 750 -33.42 32.77 -4.49
N ARG A 751 -34.09 32.78 -5.66
CA ARG A 751 -33.63 33.52 -6.85
C ARG A 751 -33.83 35.04 -6.74
N ASN A 752 -34.77 35.47 -5.89
CA ASN A 752 -35.14 36.88 -5.72
C ASN A 752 -34.61 37.48 -4.42
N LEU A 753 -33.78 36.73 -3.67
CA LEU A 753 -33.16 37.24 -2.46
C LEU A 753 -32.16 38.33 -2.79
N THR A 754 -32.22 39.42 -2.04
CA THR A 754 -31.19 40.46 -2.10
C THR A 754 -30.13 40.16 -1.06
N PRO A 755 -28.84 40.32 -1.40
CA PRO A 755 -27.77 40.38 -0.41
C PRO A 755 -28.09 41.41 0.70
N GLY A 756 -27.40 41.29 1.84
CA GLY A 756 -27.44 42.29 2.90
C GLY A 756 -26.82 43.63 2.46
N SER A 757 -26.53 44.52 3.41
CA SER A 757 -25.89 45.81 3.09
C SER A 757 -24.61 45.60 2.27
N ALA A 758 -24.51 46.31 1.14
CA ALA A 758 -23.36 46.30 0.25
C ALA A 758 -22.08 46.91 0.87
N ASP A 759 -22.19 47.51 2.07
CA ASP A 759 -21.10 48.24 2.72
C ASP A 759 -20.06 47.31 3.38
N SER A 760 -20.40 46.05 3.67
CA SER A 760 -19.45 45.08 4.23
C SER A 760 -18.60 44.47 3.12
N PRO A 761 -17.26 44.35 3.23
CA PRO A 761 -16.44 43.81 2.16
C PRO A 761 -16.69 42.31 1.94
N GLU A 762 -16.52 41.82 0.71
CA GLU A 762 -16.68 40.39 0.38
C GLU A 762 -15.57 39.51 0.99
N SER A 763 -14.42 40.12 1.24
CA SER A 763 -13.24 39.50 1.85
C SER A 763 -12.85 40.30 3.09
N PHE A 764 -12.27 39.66 4.09
CA PHE A 764 -11.89 40.34 5.33
C PHE A 764 -10.55 39.83 5.85
N SER A 765 -9.84 40.69 6.59
CA SER A 765 -8.53 40.39 7.17
C SER A 765 -8.66 40.09 8.67
N VAL A 766 -7.95 39.06 9.14
CA VAL A 766 -7.81 38.71 10.56
C VAL A 766 -6.35 38.50 10.91
N GLN A 767 -5.95 38.84 12.13
CA GLN A 767 -4.61 38.54 12.65
C GLN A 767 -4.62 37.21 13.42
N ALA A 768 -3.62 36.35 13.21
CA ALA A 768 -3.45 35.13 13.99
C ALA A 768 -3.06 35.44 15.46
N PRO A 769 -3.47 34.61 16.44
CA PRO A 769 -4.45 33.54 16.34
C PRO A 769 -5.90 34.08 16.32
N SER A 770 -6.76 33.51 15.47
CA SER A 770 -8.17 33.93 15.35
C SER A 770 -9.07 32.74 15.04
N VAL A 771 -10.27 32.72 15.62
CA VAL A 771 -11.34 31.77 15.28
C VAL A 771 -12.63 32.55 15.08
N LEU A 772 -13.21 32.42 13.90
CA LEU A 772 -14.52 32.98 13.56
C LEU A 772 -15.54 31.85 13.50
N GLU A 773 -16.63 31.98 14.25
CA GLU A 773 -17.77 31.07 14.23
C GLU A 773 -18.91 31.68 13.39
N PHE A 774 -19.38 30.93 12.40
CA PHE A 774 -20.56 31.24 11.60
C PHE A 774 -21.62 30.18 11.88
N ARG A 775 -22.84 30.60 12.21
CA ARG A 775 -23.98 29.69 12.36
C ARG A 775 -24.75 29.67 11.05
N ILE A 776 -24.72 28.54 10.37
CA ILE A 776 -25.39 28.34 9.10
C ILE A 776 -26.73 27.67 9.37
N PRO A 777 -27.86 28.32 9.04
CA PRO A 777 -29.18 27.72 9.20
C PRO A 777 -29.28 26.36 8.52
N ALA A 778 -29.95 25.40 9.17
CA ALA A 778 -30.18 24.06 8.65
C ALA A 778 -30.68 24.08 7.18
N ASP A 779 -31.63 24.98 6.92
CA ASP A 779 -32.24 25.20 5.62
C ASP A 779 -31.20 25.56 4.52
N LEU A 780 -30.04 26.13 4.86
CA LEU A 780 -29.01 26.50 3.89
C LEU A 780 -27.90 25.45 3.75
N CYS A 781 -27.85 24.45 4.63
CA CYS A 781 -26.78 23.44 4.67
C CYS A 781 -26.97 22.30 3.68
N ALA A 782 -28.22 21.90 3.40
CA ALA A 782 -28.51 20.72 2.59
C ALA A 782 -27.93 20.82 1.17
N GLY A 783 -26.96 19.94 0.87
CA GLY A 783 -26.25 19.88 -0.42
C GLY A 783 -25.29 21.04 -0.67
N ALA A 784 -24.96 21.83 0.36
CA ALA A 784 -24.07 22.98 0.25
C ALA A 784 -22.63 22.65 0.66
N GLU A 785 -21.69 23.31 0.00
CA GLU A 785 -20.27 23.32 0.32
C GLU A 785 -19.82 24.75 0.61
N LEU A 786 -19.07 24.93 1.68
CA LEU A 786 -18.31 26.15 1.90
C LEU A 786 -17.12 26.18 0.94
N VAL A 787 -16.97 27.28 0.21
CA VAL A 787 -15.80 27.60 -0.59
C VAL A 787 -15.19 28.90 -0.07
N VAL A 788 -13.92 28.83 0.31
CA VAL A 788 -13.14 29.99 0.79
C VAL A 788 -11.67 29.80 0.46
N ALA A 789 -10.94 30.89 0.20
CA ALA A 789 -9.49 30.85 0.14
C ALA A 789 -8.87 31.78 1.18
N GLY A 790 -7.67 31.45 1.64
CA GLY A 790 -6.87 32.30 2.51
C GLY A 790 -5.55 32.68 1.84
N THR A 791 -5.16 33.94 2.00
CA THR A 791 -3.87 34.51 1.57
C THR A 791 -3.31 35.41 2.67
N LEU A 792 -1.99 35.60 2.72
CA LEU A 792 -1.40 36.64 3.57
C LEU A 792 -1.68 38.01 2.95
N GLU A 793 -2.02 38.97 3.81
CA GLU A 793 -2.23 40.35 3.40
C GLU A 793 -0.94 40.93 2.81
N ALA A 794 -1.05 41.69 1.71
CA ALA A 794 0.11 42.11 0.92
C ALA A 794 1.15 42.90 1.73
N GLU A 795 0.71 43.88 2.53
CA GLU A 795 1.60 44.79 3.26
C GLU A 795 1.90 44.29 4.69
N ARG A 796 0.85 44.08 5.49
CA ARG A 796 0.99 43.66 6.90
C ARG A 796 1.40 42.20 7.05
N GLY A 797 1.08 41.37 6.04
CA GLY A 797 1.34 39.93 5.99
C GLY A 797 2.67 39.53 5.34
N LYS A 798 3.53 40.49 5.00
CA LYS A 798 4.70 40.25 4.14
C LYS A 798 5.66 39.20 4.67
N GLU A 799 5.94 39.23 5.97
CA GLU A 799 6.82 38.28 6.66
C GLU A 799 6.06 37.37 7.63
N GLY A 800 4.73 37.30 7.52
CA GLY A 800 3.90 36.44 8.36
C GLY A 800 4.00 34.95 7.96
N SER A 801 3.66 34.09 8.91
CA SER A 801 3.51 32.65 8.72
C SER A 801 2.34 32.10 9.51
N ALA A 802 1.32 31.61 8.81
CA ALA A 802 0.09 31.13 9.46
C ALA A 802 -0.33 29.74 8.99
N CYS A 803 -1.05 29.03 9.86
CA CYS A 803 -1.73 27.78 9.54
C CYS A 803 -3.25 28.02 9.50
N LEU A 804 -3.89 27.59 8.41
CA LEU A 804 -5.33 27.80 8.22
C LEU A 804 -6.11 26.52 8.53
N HIS A 805 -7.23 26.66 9.23
CA HIS A 805 -8.17 25.56 9.48
C HIS A 805 -9.60 26.00 9.16
N VAL A 806 -10.32 25.15 8.43
CA VAL A 806 -11.72 25.38 8.05
C VAL A 806 -12.50 24.08 8.26
N GLY A 807 -13.58 24.14 9.03
CA GLY A 807 -14.35 22.95 9.37
C GLY A 807 -15.62 23.25 10.16
N THR A 808 -16.37 22.20 10.51
CA THR A 808 -17.59 22.28 11.32
C THR A 808 -17.36 21.96 12.80
N GLU A 809 -16.13 21.60 13.16
CA GLU A 809 -15.69 21.40 14.53
C GLU A 809 -14.80 22.57 14.93
N LYS A 810 -14.88 22.98 16.20
CA LYS A 810 -14.05 24.07 16.71
C LYS A 810 -12.59 23.60 16.76
N PRO A 811 -11.67 24.23 16.01
CA PRO A 811 -10.28 23.78 15.99
C PRO A 811 -9.56 24.11 17.30
N PRO A 812 -8.61 23.27 17.73
CA PRO A 812 -7.64 23.65 18.75
C PRO A 812 -6.70 24.71 18.16
N LEU A 813 -6.63 25.89 18.79
CA LEU A 813 -5.62 26.92 18.48
C LEU A 813 -4.33 26.65 19.25
N ASP A 814 -3.81 25.43 19.15
CA ASP A 814 -2.48 25.14 19.66
C ASP A 814 -1.52 25.80 18.65
N GLY A 815 -0.91 26.93 19.01
CA GLY A 815 0.04 27.62 18.14
C GLY A 815 1.19 26.70 17.72
N GLY A 816 1.76 26.94 16.55
CA GLY A 816 2.84 26.12 15.99
C GLY A 816 2.47 25.42 14.68
N LEU A 817 3.49 24.85 14.05
CA LEU A 817 3.34 24.09 12.82
C LEU A 817 2.63 22.75 13.07
N THR A 818 1.73 22.37 12.17
CA THR A 818 1.11 21.03 12.19
C THR A 818 1.37 20.27 10.89
N PRO A 819 1.62 18.95 10.92
CA PRO A 819 1.82 18.16 9.71
C PRO A 819 0.59 18.11 8.78
N ALA A 820 -0.61 18.36 9.32
CA ALA A 820 -1.87 18.21 8.60
C ALA A 820 -2.30 19.47 7.85
N ALA A 821 -1.75 20.64 8.21
CA ALA A 821 -2.11 21.90 7.61
C ALA A 821 -0.95 22.47 6.78
N PRO A 822 -1.21 23.00 5.57
CA PRO A 822 -0.21 23.74 4.83
C PRO A 822 0.14 25.03 5.57
N VAL A 823 1.38 25.48 5.40
CA VAL A 823 1.87 26.73 6.00
C VAL A 823 1.79 27.84 4.97
N LEU A 824 1.05 28.90 5.32
CA LEU A 824 0.88 30.06 4.47
C LEU A 824 2.00 31.06 4.69
N VAL A 825 2.74 31.38 3.62
CA VAL A 825 3.81 32.40 3.59
C VAL A 825 3.79 33.12 2.24
N GLN A 826 4.22 34.38 2.19
CA GLN A 826 4.37 35.06 0.91
C GLN A 826 5.51 34.47 0.05
N GLU A 827 5.38 34.62 -1.26
CA GLU A 827 6.45 34.28 -2.19
C GLU A 827 7.69 35.13 -1.92
N LYS A 828 8.87 34.50 -1.89
CA LYS A 828 10.19 35.14 -1.69
C LYS A 828 10.38 35.88 -0.35
N SER A 829 9.54 35.66 0.66
CA SER A 829 9.73 36.22 2.01
C SER A 829 10.88 35.53 2.77
N GLU A 830 11.42 36.19 3.79
CA GLU A 830 12.40 35.56 4.70
C GLU A 830 11.74 34.49 5.57
N ALA A 831 10.46 34.69 5.93
CA ALA A 831 9.65 33.68 6.60
C ALA A 831 9.57 32.38 5.80
N ARG A 832 9.35 32.45 4.48
CA ARG A 832 9.35 31.28 3.61
C ARG A 832 10.67 30.53 3.65
N LYS A 833 11.79 31.24 3.46
CA LYS A 833 13.13 30.64 3.49
C LYS A 833 13.40 29.93 4.81
N ARG A 834 13.07 30.57 5.93
CA ARG A 834 13.26 30.01 7.28
C ARG A 834 12.45 28.73 7.49
N ILE A 835 11.17 28.70 7.07
CA ILE A 835 10.31 27.52 7.20
C ILE A 835 10.77 26.38 6.28
N GLU A 836 11.11 26.68 5.01
CA GLU A 836 11.64 25.70 4.07
C GLU A 836 12.96 25.09 4.57
N LEU A 837 13.89 25.92 5.10
CA LEU A 837 15.12 25.45 5.74
C LEU A 837 14.84 24.54 6.94
N GLY A 838 13.80 24.85 7.74
CA GLY A 838 13.36 24.01 8.86
C GLY A 838 12.86 22.64 8.39
N PHE A 839 12.06 22.59 7.33
CA PHE A 839 11.62 21.33 6.72
C PHE A 839 12.76 20.54 6.09
N ASP A 840 13.70 21.21 5.43
CA ASP A 840 14.89 20.57 4.84
C ASP A 840 15.76 19.95 5.93
N ALA A 841 16.01 20.66 7.04
CA ALA A 841 16.73 20.13 8.18
C ALA A 841 16.03 18.90 8.80
N PHE A 842 14.70 18.92 8.91
CA PHE A 842 13.93 17.76 9.34
C PHE A 842 14.11 16.58 8.37
N ARG A 843 13.95 16.81 7.06
CA ARG A 843 14.09 15.76 6.03
C ARG A 843 15.48 15.14 6.03
N GLN A 844 16.52 15.95 6.21
CA GLN A 844 17.89 15.46 6.29
C GLN A 844 18.11 14.49 7.46
N LEU A 845 17.41 14.65 8.58
CA LEU A 845 17.60 13.85 9.79
C LEU A 845 16.60 12.70 9.93
N PHE A 846 15.41 12.85 9.36
CA PHE A 846 14.29 11.90 9.47
C PHE A 846 13.75 11.48 8.10
N PRO A 847 14.57 10.88 7.22
CA PRO A 847 14.04 10.24 6.01
C PRO A 847 13.09 9.09 6.41
N VAL A 848 12.07 8.83 5.59
CA VAL A 848 11.14 7.71 5.87
C VAL A 848 11.84 6.37 5.65
N ALA A 849 12.51 6.25 4.53
CA ALA A 849 13.35 5.13 4.13
C ALA A 849 14.81 5.58 4.01
N LEU A 850 15.70 4.72 4.51
CA LEU A 850 17.14 4.83 4.40
C LEU A 850 17.68 4.23 3.09
N CYS A 851 16.98 3.24 2.56
CA CYS A 851 17.33 2.61 1.29
C CYS A 851 16.11 1.97 0.60
N TYR A 852 16.21 1.75 -0.72
CA TYR A 852 15.27 0.93 -1.49
C TYR A 852 15.63 -0.57 -1.41
N PRO A 853 14.84 -1.43 -0.72
CA PRO A 853 15.25 -2.79 -0.39
C PRO A 853 15.08 -3.80 -1.54
N GLN A 854 14.21 -3.53 -2.52
CA GLN A 854 13.92 -4.49 -3.59
C GLN A 854 15.09 -4.61 -4.57
N ILE A 855 15.83 -3.53 -4.81
CA ILE A 855 16.96 -3.41 -5.76
C ILE A 855 16.53 -3.64 -7.22
N VAL A 856 15.87 -4.76 -7.52
CA VAL A 856 15.19 -5.01 -8.79
C VAL A 856 13.76 -4.47 -8.67
N PRO A 857 13.36 -3.45 -9.44
CA PRO A 857 12.02 -2.88 -9.38
C PRO A 857 10.94 -3.89 -9.77
N VAL A 858 9.75 -3.80 -9.17
CA VAL A 858 8.65 -4.75 -9.42
C VAL A 858 7.94 -4.47 -10.76
N ASP A 859 8.15 -3.28 -11.33
CA ASP A 859 7.59 -2.82 -12.61
C ASP A 859 8.60 -2.97 -13.77
N GLU A 860 9.27 -4.13 -13.84
CA GLU A 860 10.34 -4.46 -14.80
C GLU A 860 10.00 -4.13 -16.26
N VAL A 861 8.73 -4.18 -16.65
CA VAL A 861 8.26 -3.92 -18.02
C VAL A 861 8.41 -2.45 -18.43
N VAL A 862 8.46 -1.53 -17.46
CA VAL A 862 8.44 -0.07 -17.72
C VAL A 862 9.78 0.62 -17.37
N THR A 863 10.61 -0.01 -16.53
CA THR A 863 11.90 0.56 -16.12
C THR A 863 12.98 0.43 -17.21
N LEU A 864 13.74 1.51 -17.43
CA LEU A 864 14.95 1.48 -18.28
C LEU A 864 16.17 0.92 -17.52
N THR A 865 16.07 0.79 -16.20
CA THR A 865 17.16 0.35 -15.32
C THR A 865 16.78 -0.94 -14.63
N LEU A 866 17.58 -2.00 -14.81
CA LEU A 866 17.35 -3.32 -14.19
C LEU A 866 17.63 -3.33 -12.68
N TYR A 867 18.59 -2.53 -12.22
CA TYR A 867 18.96 -2.41 -10.80
C TYR A 867 18.88 -0.96 -10.34
N TYR A 868 18.08 -0.70 -9.31
CA TYR A 868 17.85 0.61 -8.75
C TYR A 868 18.53 0.75 -7.38
N ARG A 869 19.46 1.70 -7.28
CA ARG A 869 20.19 2.03 -6.05
C ARG A 869 19.72 3.37 -5.51
N GLU A 870 19.09 3.34 -4.34
CA GLU A 870 18.78 4.54 -3.56
C GLU A 870 19.09 4.22 -2.11
N ASP A 871 20.29 4.58 -1.64
CA ASP A 871 20.81 4.32 -0.30
C ASP A 871 21.62 5.49 0.28
N GLU A 872 21.49 6.69 -0.31
CA GLU A 872 22.16 7.91 0.15
C GLU A 872 21.85 8.21 1.63
N PRO A 873 20.59 8.15 2.11
CA PRO A 873 20.31 8.50 3.50
C PRO A 873 20.95 7.50 4.47
N LEU A 874 21.02 6.21 4.11
CA LEU A 874 21.75 5.19 4.86
C LEU A 874 23.22 5.56 4.99
N ARG A 875 23.91 5.83 3.87
CA ARG A 875 25.34 6.17 3.83
C ARG A 875 25.64 7.43 4.65
N ARG A 876 24.86 8.48 4.43
CA ARG A 876 25.06 9.77 5.09
C ARG A 876 24.84 9.68 6.60
N LEU A 877 23.74 9.07 7.04
CA LEU A 877 23.33 9.13 8.44
C LEU A 877 23.89 7.99 9.30
N LEU A 878 23.99 6.77 8.77
CA LEU A 878 24.23 5.58 9.61
C LEU A 878 25.59 4.93 9.41
N LEU A 879 26.17 4.97 8.20
CA LEU A 879 27.38 4.21 7.87
C LEU A 879 28.66 4.99 8.21
N GLU A 880 29.64 4.28 8.75
CA GLU A 880 31.03 4.74 8.79
C GLU A 880 31.71 4.56 7.41
N ASP A 881 32.88 5.17 7.20
CA ASP A 881 33.57 5.14 5.89
C ASP A 881 33.88 3.71 5.41
N ARG A 882 34.28 2.83 6.34
CA ARG A 882 34.53 1.41 6.05
C ARG A 882 33.27 0.68 5.58
N GLU A 883 32.14 0.96 6.21
CA GLU A 883 30.85 0.35 5.89
C GLU A 883 30.31 0.88 4.56
N THR A 884 30.55 2.17 4.29
CA THR A 884 30.25 2.78 2.99
C THR A 884 31.05 2.12 1.87
N ALA A 885 32.36 1.92 2.07
CA ALA A 885 33.22 1.23 1.11
C ALA A 885 32.84 -0.26 0.92
N GLU A 886 32.37 -0.92 1.99
CA GLU A 886 31.82 -2.28 1.89
C GLU A 886 30.57 -2.32 1.01
N LEU A 887 29.62 -1.42 1.25
CA LEU A 887 28.38 -1.32 0.47
C LEU A 887 28.66 -0.95 -0.99
N ASP A 888 29.56 0.00 -1.23
CA ASP A 888 29.99 0.41 -2.59
C ASP A 888 30.74 -0.69 -3.35
N ARG A 889 31.36 -1.65 -2.65
CA ARG A 889 31.98 -2.84 -3.27
C ARG A 889 30.95 -3.94 -3.56
N LEU A 890 29.87 -4.00 -2.79
CA LEU A 890 28.79 -4.97 -3.02
C LEU A 890 27.96 -4.58 -4.25
N TRP A 891 27.71 -3.28 -4.43
CA TRP A 891 27.15 -2.70 -5.65
C TRP A 891 28.17 -2.72 -6.80
#